data_AF-A0A2Z7BY19-F1
#
_entry.id   AF-A0A2Z7BY19-F1
#
_cell.length_a   1.000
_cell.length_b   1.000
_cell.length_c   1.000
_cell.angle_alpha   90.00
_cell.angle_beta   90.00
_cell.angle_gamma   90.00
#
_symmetry.space_group_name_H-M   'P 1'
#
loop_
_entity.id
_entity.type
_entity.pdbx_description
1 polymer ?
#
loop_
_entity_poly.entity_id
_entity_poly.type
_entity_poly.pdbx_seq_one_letter_code
_entity_poly.pdbx_strand_id
1 'polypeptide(L)'
;MPPKAAKSKEAPAERPILGRFSSHLKIGIVGLPNVGKSTLFNTLTKLSIPAENFPFCTIEPNEARVHVPDERFEWLCQLYKPKSEVSAFLEIHDIAGLVRGAHQGQGLGNNFLSHIRAVDGIFHVLRAFEDSDIIHVDDSVDPVRDLEVISSELRLKDLEFMERRIEDLEKSLKRSNDKQLKLEHELCFKGIKDVDMPVNVVTFSARGLPHLRIEMWSKRHWRREKMLASVEWKAADIEILNTFQLLSAKPVVYLVNMNEKDYQRKKNKFLPKIHAWVQEHGGETIIPVSCALERNLADMSPDEAVKYCEENEVQSALTKIIKTGFSAINLIYFFTAGPDEVKCWQIRRQTKAPQAAGTIHTDFEKGFICAEVMKFEDLKELGSEAAVKAAGKYRQEGKTYVVVDGDIIFFKFNVSGGGSLVSGGVAQTFGTVEVLDLSYNQLSGELPGFNFVYDLQVLKLSNNRFSGYIPNNLLKGDSLVLTDLDLSGNNLSGPISMITSTTLNTLNLSSNVLSGELPLLTGSCAVVDLSSNQLEGNLSRLLKWGNIEILDLSHNHLVGSIPEVTAQFLRLKYLNLSHNSLNGSLPRAILQFPKLTTLDFSFNQLDGPLLPALLTSVTLKELHLQSNTLSGSIGFSPPSGDSNLRVLDISDNRFDGYFPDEFGNFSSIEVLNVGGNNLSGSLPTSIGGLSILKSLDISRNHFTGPIPNNFPNTLQSFNASYNDLSGVVPENLRKFSLSSFYPGNSQLQFPNPPPSSGHVPDGNTSKKHLRTAIKVAVIAACVIAIIFFVLLALFIYYKCSSKRLLPHATDKDGRYQTSTNTSSVGGGVRAGGLVVSAEDLVTSRKGSSLDIISPDENIAAVTGFSPSKPSQFSWSPESGDSFTAENLSRLDVRSPEQLAGELYFLDDTVSFSAGELSRAPAEVLGRSSHGTSYRATMENGLFLTVKWLREGVAKQKKDFAKEAKKFANIKHPNVVGLRGYYWGPTQHEKLILSDTYLQEVLLVFSMKILSCQSISFTSYVDVIKMSAFSNDISFFRGIKLTVDRPGRKGPPLTWAQRLKIAVDVARGLNYLHFDRAIPHGNLKATNILLDGPDLNARVADYCLHRLMTQSGIIEQILDAGVLGYRAPELAALKKPQPSFKSDIYAFGVILLELLTGKCAGDVVSGEDGGVDLTDWVRLRVAEGRGSDCFDSVLTSEMAIPAVDKGMKKVLEIALRCIRAVTERPGIKTIYEDLSSI
;
A
#
# COMPACT_ATOMS: atom_id res chain seq x y z
N MET A 1 56.71 -33.53 24.33
CA MET A 1 55.51 -32.84 24.88
C MET A 1 55.89 -31.42 25.28
N PRO A 2 55.29 -30.38 24.67
CA PRO A 2 55.11 -29.07 25.29
C PRO A 2 53.76 -29.03 26.06
N PRO A 3 53.56 -28.09 26.99
CA PRO A 3 52.48 -28.15 27.97
C PRO A 3 51.10 -27.75 27.42
N LYS A 4 50.04 -28.30 28.02
CA LYS A 4 48.65 -27.86 27.80
C LYS A 4 48.49 -26.40 28.20
N ALA A 5 48.18 -25.52 27.24
CA ALA A 5 47.64 -24.21 27.55
C ALA A 5 46.31 -24.38 28.31
N ALA A 6 46.13 -23.65 29.40
CA ALA A 6 44.93 -23.74 30.22
C ALA A 6 43.71 -23.25 29.42
N LYS A 7 42.58 -23.97 29.53
CA LYS A 7 41.30 -23.44 29.08
C LYS A 7 41.01 -22.18 29.89
N SER A 8 41.09 -21.01 29.26
CA SER A 8 40.40 -19.82 29.74
C SER A 8 38.94 -20.18 29.94
N LYS A 9 38.39 -19.91 31.13
CA LYS A 9 36.95 -20.05 31.36
C LYS A 9 36.25 -19.12 30.35
N GLU A 10 35.51 -19.68 29.40
CA GLU A 10 34.57 -18.89 28.61
C GLU A 10 33.63 -18.19 29.61
N ALA A 11 33.52 -16.86 29.48
CA ALA A 11 32.54 -16.12 30.25
C ALA A 11 31.15 -16.68 29.91
N PRO A 12 30.25 -16.84 30.90
CA PRO A 12 28.91 -17.36 30.62
C PRO A 12 28.22 -16.45 29.60
N ALA A 13 27.65 -17.06 28.55
CA ALA A 13 26.94 -16.32 27.51
C ALA A 13 25.88 -15.40 28.15
N GLU A 14 26.00 -14.10 27.91
CA GLU A 14 25.09 -13.12 28.50
C GLU A 14 23.66 -13.40 28.04
N ARG A 15 22.70 -13.20 28.97
CA ARG A 15 21.27 -13.38 28.66
C ARG A 15 20.83 -12.29 27.67
N PRO A 16 19.98 -12.62 26.67
CA PRO A 16 19.44 -11.61 25.76
C PRO A 16 18.55 -10.62 26.50
N ILE A 17 18.53 -9.37 26.05
CA ILE A 17 17.82 -8.27 26.70
C ILE A 17 16.36 -8.19 26.21
N LEU A 18 15.43 -7.99 27.14
CA LEU A 18 14.01 -7.72 26.87
C LEU A 18 13.84 -6.32 26.27
N GLY A 19 13.02 -6.18 25.22
CA GLY A 19 12.83 -4.95 24.45
C GLY A 19 13.14 -5.10 22.96
N ARG A 20 12.86 -4.04 22.20
CA ARG A 20 12.99 -3.98 20.74
C ARG A 20 14.46 -4.10 20.29
N PHE A 21 14.72 -4.82 19.20
CA PHE A 21 16.02 -4.84 18.54
C PHE A 21 16.14 -3.63 17.57
N SER A 22 16.54 -2.48 18.12
CA SER A 22 16.78 -1.23 17.38
C SER A 22 17.86 -0.41 18.10
N SER A 23 18.58 0.45 17.35
CA SER A 23 19.45 1.51 17.90
C SER A 23 18.72 2.87 18.04
N HIS A 24 17.50 2.96 17.48
CA HIS A 24 16.58 4.07 17.65
C HIS A 24 15.51 3.64 18.66
N LEU A 25 15.82 3.82 19.95
CA LEU A 25 14.93 3.49 21.06
C LEU A 25 14.42 4.79 21.70
N LYS A 26 13.14 4.81 22.09
CA LYS A 26 12.42 6.00 22.59
C LYS A 26 11.99 5.82 24.05
N ILE A 27 11.88 6.89 24.83
CA ILE A 27 11.38 6.84 26.22
C ILE A 27 10.15 7.75 26.42
N GLY A 28 9.08 7.24 27.02
CA GLY A 28 7.81 7.97 27.20
C GLY A 28 7.63 8.51 28.62
N ILE A 29 7.22 9.77 28.76
CA ILE A 29 6.82 10.37 30.04
C ILE A 29 5.38 9.96 30.36
N VAL A 30 5.18 9.31 31.50
CA VAL A 30 3.91 8.71 31.95
C VAL A 30 3.62 9.14 33.38
N GLY A 31 2.34 9.25 33.75
CA GLY A 31 1.90 9.68 35.07
C GLY A 31 0.47 10.22 35.04
N LEU A 32 -0.16 10.35 36.21
CA LEU A 32 -1.51 10.92 36.31
C LEU A 32 -1.55 12.40 35.83
N PRO A 33 -2.73 12.97 35.57
CA PRO A 33 -2.91 14.42 35.45
C PRO A 33 -2.28 15.19 36.64
N ASN A 34 -1.86 16.43 36.39
CA ASN A 34 -1.35 17.38 37.41
C ASN A 34 -0.11 16.95 38.24
N VAL A 35 0.62 15.90 37.84
CA VAL A 35 1.88 15.49 38.52
C VAL A 35 3.13 16.26 38.07
N GLY A 36 3.03 17.10 37.04
CA GLY A 36 4.14 17.91 36.50
C GLY A 36 4.82 17.39 35.22
N LYS A 37 4.21 16.43 34.49
CA LYS A 37 4.74 15.87 33.23
C LYS A 37 5.11 16.95 32.20
N SER A 38 4.15 17.78 31.80
CA SER A 38 4.37 18.78 30.76
C SER A 38 5.36 19.87 31.20
N THR A 39 5.47 20.17 32.50
CA THR A 39 6.54 21.04 33.03
C THR A 39 7.92 20.43 32.83
N LEU A 40 8.08 19.13 33.14
CA LEU A 40 9.32 18.39 32.90
C LEU A 40 9.65 18.33 31.41
N PHE A 41 8.68 17.99 30.57
CA PHE A 41 8.85 17.92 29.11
C PHE A 41 9.26 19.28 28.53
N ASN A 42 8.57 20.36 28.89
CA ASN A 42 8.90 21.72 28.44
C ASN A 42 10.28 22.20 28.89
N THR A 43 10.78 21.69 30.02
CA THR A 43 12.14 21.99 30.48
C THR A 43 13.18 21.19 29.69
N LEU A 44 12.88 19.94 29.36
CA LEU A 44 13.72 19.11 28.48
C LEU A 44 13.74 19.63 27.03
N THR A 45 12.64 20.17 26.49
CA THR A 45 12.60 20.73 25.12
C THR A 45 13.36 22.05 25.01
N LYS A 46 13.44 22.88 26.06
CA LYS A 46 14.33 24.06 26.08
C LYS A 46 15.81 23.70 25.91
N LEU A 47 16.20 22.48 26.25
CA LEU A 47 17.57 21.95 26.05
C LEU A 47 17.74 21.22 24.70
N SER A 48 16.74 21.25 23.82
CA SER A 48 16.78 20.58 22.51
C SER A 48 17.21 21.52 21.38
N ILE A 49 17.66 20.93 20.28
CA ILE A 49 17.91 21.63 19.01
C ILE A 49 16.63 22.37 18.59
N PRO A 50 16.69 23.60 18.06
CA PRO A 50 15.52 24.27 17.48
C PRO A 50 15.04 23.54 16.22
N ALA A 51 14.24 22.48 16.42
CA ALA A 51 13.20 22.10 15.48
C ALA A 51 12.20 23.26 15.36
N GLU A 52 11.59 23.43 14.19
CA GLU A 52 10.71 24.57 13.94
C GLU A 52 9.57 24.62 14.98
N ASN A 53 9.39 25.77 15.63
CA ASN A 53 8.56 25.88 16.84
C ASN A 53 7.07 25.60 16.56
N PHE A 54 6.57 24.43 17.00
CA PHE A 54 5.15 24.13 17.18
C PHE A 54 4.81 24.07 18.69
N PRO A 55 4.14 25.09 19.26
CA PRO A 55 3.74 25.06 20.65
C PRO A 55 2.23 24.75 20.85
N PHE A 56 2.00 23.63 21.56
CA PHE A 56 0.80 23.23 22.33
C PHE A 56 -0.30 22.36 21.69
N CYS A 57 -0.50 21.21 22.34
CA CYS A 57 -1.65 20.28 22.29
C CYS A 57 -1.77 19.40 21.03
N THR A 58 -0.78 18.51 20.89
CA THR A 58 -0.75 17.46 19.87
C THR A 58 -1.52 16.21 20.34
N ILE A 59 -2.36 15.64 19.46
CA ILE A 59 -3.04 14.35 19.68
C ILE A 59 -2.03 13.19 19.61
N GLU A 60 -0.94 13.39 18.87
CA GLU A 60 0.25 12.54 18.84
C GLU A 60 1.18 12.90 20.03
N PRO A 61 1.99 11.96 20.56
CA PRO A 61 2.92 12.30 21.64
C PRO A 61 3.95 13.33 21.17
N ASN A 62 4.18 14.39 21.96
CA ASN A 62 5.18 15.40 21.61
C ASN A 62 6.58 14.75 21.66
N GLU A 63 7.33 14.79 20.55
CA GLU A 63 8.69 14.24 20.49
C GLU A 63 9.74 15.33 20.81
N ALA A 64 10.75 14.99 21.59
CA ALA A 64 11.91 15.83 21.89
C ALA A 64 13.20 15.01 21.78
N ARG A 65 14.27 15.60 21.22
CA ARG A 65 15.61 15.01 21.21
C ARG A 65 16.54 15.85 22.06
N VAL A 66 17.01 15.29 23.17
CA VAL A 66 17.93 15.96 24.10
C VAL A 66 19.31 15.32 24.02
N HIS A 67 20.36 16.14 24.02
CA HIS A 67 21.73 15.65 24.02
C HIS A 67 22.05 14.90 25.31
N VAL A 68 22.81 13.81 25.21
CA VAL A 68 23.27 13.03 26.36
C VAL A 68 24.59 13.63 26.86
N PRO A 69 24.62 14.25 28.07
CA PRO A 69 25.83 14.91 28.57
C PRO A 69 26.89 13.88 29.00
N ASP A 70 28.10 14.00 28.44
CA ASP A 70 29.22 13.12 28.73
C ASP A 70 30.58 13.85 28.73
N GLU A 71 31.22 13.92 29.89
CA GLU A 71 32.58 14.44 30.10
C GLU A 71 33.62 13.75 29.20
N ARG A 72 33.38 12.49 28.80
CA ARG A 72 34.27 11.76 27.87
C ARG A 72 34.23 12.37 26.47
N PHE A 73 33.05 12.73 25.99
CA PHE A 73 32.85 13.39 24.71
C PHE A 73 33.50 14.78 24.71
N GLU A 74 33.22 15.58 25.74
CA GLU A 74 33.81 16.92 25.90
C GLU A 74 35.35 16.88 25.93
N TRP A 75 35.93 15.91 26.64
CA TRP A 75 37.38 15.71 26.68
C TRP A 75 37.97 15.32 25.32
N LEU A 76 37.28 14.49 24.54
CA LEU A 76 37.70 14.14 23.17
C LEU A 76 37.63 15.36 22.23
N CYS A 77 36.58 16.18 22.34
CA CYS A 77 36.48 17.44 21.59
C CYS A 77 37.64 18.40 21.96
N GLN A 78 37.96 18.55 23.25
CA GLN A 78 39.10 19.37 23.70
C GLN A 78 40.45 18.85 23.19
N LEU A 79 40.64 17.53 23.10
CA LEU A 79 41.87 16.90 22.61
C LEU A 79 42.04 17.06 21.09
N TYR A 80 41.02 16.70 20.31
CA TYR A 80 41.10 16.63 18.85
C TYR A 80 40.75 17.95 18.14
N LYS A 81 39.98 18.84 18.78
CA LYS A 81 39.47 20.10 18.23
C LYS A 81 38.87 19.92 16.83
N PRO A 82 37.87 19.04 16.68
CA PRO A 82 37.35 18.64 15.38
C PRO A 82 36.61 19.78 14.67
N LYS A 83 36.33 19.61 13.38
CA LYS A 83 35.45 20.52 12.62
C LYS A 83 33.96 20.28 12.93
N SER A 84 33.62 19.09 13.41
CA SER A 84 32.26 18.67 13.76
C SER A 84 32.24 17.95 15.11
N GLU A 85 31.33 18.35 15.99
CA GLU A 85 31.11 17.76 17.31
C GLU A 85 29.66 17.23 17.38
N VAL A 86 29.49 15.92 17.52
CA VAL A 86 28.16 15.27 17.45
C VAL A 86 27.95 14.34 18.65
N SER A 87 27.25 14.81 19.68
CA SER A 87 26.89 14.01 20.85
C SER A 87 25.72 13.06 20.59
N ALA A 88 25.58 12.03 21.43
CA ALA A 88 24.44 11.12 21.40
C ALA A 88 23.16 11.83 21.86
N PHE A 89 21.98 11.32 21.49
CA PHE A 89 20.70 11.90 21.90
C PHE A 89 19.76 10.85 22.51
N LEU A 90 18.92 11.30 23.45
CA LEU A 90 17.79 10.56 23.97
C LEU A 90 16.50 11.14 23.34
N GLU A 91 15.68 10.28 22.76
CA GLU A 91 14.38 10.67 22.20
C GLU A 91 13.28 10.45 23.25
N ILE A 92 12.64 11.53 23.67
CA ILE A 92 11.68 11.60 24.77
C ILE A 92 10.30 11.97 24.22
N HIS A 93 9.26 11.25 24.64
CA HIS A 93 7.88 11.43 24.21
C HIS A 93 7.01 11.90 25.38
N ASP A 94 6.29 13.02 25.26
CA ASP A 94 5.25 13.38 26.25
C ASP A 94 3.97 12.58 25.98
N ILE A 95 3.54 11.78 26.96
CA ILE A 95 2.31 10.97 26.85
C ILE A 95 1.29 11.49 27.86
N ALA A 96 0.02 11.58 27.44
CA ALA A 96 -1.09 12.21 28.17
C ALA A 96 -1.34 11.64 29.59
N GLY A 97 -2.24 12.25 30.37
CA GLY A 97 -2.58 11.73 31.69
C GLY A 97 -3.34 10.40 31.63
N LEU A 98 -2.82 9.35 32.26
CA LEU A 98 -3.60 8.14 32.53
C LEU A 98 -4.60 8.38 33.67
N VAL A 99 -5.77 7.76 33.59
CA VAL A 99 -6.76 7.66 34.67
C VAL A 99 -7.23 6.21 34.82
N ARG A 100 -7.87 5.88 35.95
CA ARG A 100 -8.45 4.54 36.22
C ARG A 100 -9.47 4.17 35.12
N GLY A 101 -9.52 2.90 34.72
CA GLY A 101 -10.47 2.38 33.74
C GLY A 101 -9.99 2.43 32.28
N ALA A 102 -8.75 2.84 32.03
CA ALA A 102 -8.20 3.01 30.69
C ALA A 102 -8.16 1.73 29.85
N HIS A 103 -7.89 0.57 30.46
CA HIS A 103 -7.90 -0.74 29.80
C HIS A 103 -9.28 -1.09 29.21
N GLN A 104 -10.36 -0.62 29.86
CA GLN A 104 -11.76 -0.77 29.42
C GLN A 104 -12.19 0.29 28.39
N GLY A 105 -11.28 1.17 27.98
CA GLY A 105 -11.58 2.24 27.02
C GLY A 105 -12.34 3.43 27.61
N GLN A 106 -12.34 3.62 28.93
CA GLN A 106 -12.88 4.83 29.55
C GLN A 106 -11.94 6.03 29.26
N GLY A 107 -12.51 7.16 28.85
CA GLY A 107 -11.75 8.36 28.46
C GLY A 107 -10.81 8.12 27.26
N LEU A 108 -9.63 8.75 27.29
CA LEU A 108 -8.59 8.61 26.26
C LEU A 108 -7.77 7.30 26.34
N GLY A 109 -8.17 6.35 27.19
CA GLY A 109 -7.34 5.23 27.64
C GLY A 109 -6.75 4.34 26.54
N ASN A 110 -7.52 4.00 25.50
CA ASN A 110 -7.04 3.14 24.41
C ASN A 110 -5.99 3.84 23.51
N ASN A 111 -6.10 5.16 23.31
CA ASN A 111 -5.10 5.92 22.55
C ASN A 111 -3.82 6.07 23.38
N PHE A 112 -3.95 6.34 24.67
CA PHE A 112 -2.81 6.45 25.57
C PHE A 112 -1.96 5.17 25.64
N LEU A 113 -2.61 4.00 25.78
CA LEU A 113 -1.90 2.71 25.82
C LEU A 113 -1.22 2.35 24.48
N SER A 114 -1.73 2.86 23.35
CA SER A 114 -1.06 2.69 22.05
C SER A 114 0.21 3.52 21.94
N HIS A 115 0.25 4.73 22.51
CA HIS A 115 1.45 5.55 22.58
C HIS A 115 2.53 4.94 23.50
N ILE A 116 2.16 4.37 24.65
CA ILE A 116 3.13 3.59 25.47
C ILE A 116 3.66 2.38 24.69
N ARG A 117 2.85 1.73 23.85
CA ARG A 117 3.32 0.60 23.02
C ARG A 117 4.41 1.03 22.02
N ALA A 118 4.35 2.27 21.52
CA ALA A 118 5.31 2.80 20.56
C ALA A 118 6.72 3.02 21.14
N VAL A 119 6.82 3.56 22.37
CA VAL A 119 8.10 3.79 23.08
C VAL A 119 8.72 2.49 23.63
N ASP A 120 10.00 2.54 24.01
CA ASP A 120 10.79 1.38 24.45
C ASP A 120 11.09 1.38 25.97
N GLY A 121 10.84 2.49 26.67
CA GLY A 121 10.91 2.61 28.14
C GLY A 121 9.99 3.71 28.68
N ILE A 122 9.89 3.83 30.01
CA ILE A 122 8.95 4.73 30.68
C ILE A 122 9.64 5.61 31.73
N PHE A 123 9.52 6.94 31.62
CA PHE A 123 9.72 7.88 32.72
C PHE A 123 8.40 8.05 33.50
N HIS A 124 8.26 7.39 34.64
CA HIS A 124 7.04 7.49 35.45
C HIS A 124 7.14 8.65 36.44
N VAL A 125 6.45 9.75 36.15
CA VAL A 125 6.38 10.94 37.00
C VAL A 125 5.33 10.75 38.10
N LEU A 126 5.71 11.06 39.34
CA LEU A 126 4.87 10.96 40.55
C LEU A 126 4.77 12.30 41.27
N ARG A 127 3.58 12.63 41.80
CA ARG A 127 3.37 13.83 42.62
C ARG A 127 3.73 13.55 44.08
N ALA A 128 4.76 14.21 44.57
CA ALA A 128 5.17 14.16 45.97
C ALA A 128 5.11 15.54 46.67
N PHE A 129 4.31 16.46 46.16
CA PHE A 129 4.06 17.78 46.77
C PHE A 129 2.57 18.05 46.95
N GLU A 130 2.24 18.78 48.01
CA GLU A 130 0.91 19.36 48.24
C GLU A 130 0.94 20.83 47.86
N ASP A 131 -0.15 21.28 47.26
CA ASP A 131 -0.37 22.64 46.79
C ASP A 131 -1.89 22.85 46.77
N SER A 132 -2.37 23.97 47.34
CA SER A 132 -3.80 24.29 47.41
C SER A 132 -4.41 24.59 46.04
N ASP A 133 -3.58 25.05 45.10
CA ASP A 133 -4.02 25.59 43.82
C ASP A 133 -4.01 24.51 42.73
N ILE A 134 -3.51 23.31 43.05
CA ILE A 134 -3.37 22.16 42.13
C ILE A 134 -4.16 20.96 42.66
N ILE A 135 -5.39 20.81 42.19
CA ILE A 135 -6.30 19.71 42.55
C ILE A 135 -5.74 18.37 42.03
N HIS A 136 -5.80 17.32 42.87
CA HIS A 136 -5.44 15.95 42.48
C HIS A 136 -6.66 15.18 41.96
N VAL A 137 -6.46 14.18 41.10
CA VAL A 137 -7.56 13.44 40.45
C VAL A 137 -8.46 12.70 41.44
N ASP A 138 -7.89 12.21 42.54
CA ASP A 138 -8.59 11.51 43.63
C ASP A 138 -8.73 12.39 44.91
N ASP A 139 -8.85 13.72 44.75
CA ASP A 139 -8.98 14.76 45.81
C ASP A 139 -7.86 14.82 46.89
N SER A 140 -6.91 13.87 46.84
CA SER A 140 -5.88 13.62 47.85
C SER A 140 -4.60 13.13 47.19
N VAL A 141 -3.44 13.65 47.60
CA VAL A 141 -2.13 13.30 47.03
C VAL A 141 -1.62 12.01 47.69
N ASP A 142 -1.52 10.93 46.91
CA ASP A 142 -1.11 9.60 47.40
C ASP A 142 -0.31 8.83 46.33
N PRO A 143 0.99 9.11 46.17
CA PRO A 143 1.78 8.58 45.05
C PRO A 143 1.96 7.05 45.06
N VAL A 144 1.66 6.36 46.16
CA VAL A 144 1.64 4.88 46.20
C VAL A 144 0.40 4.35 45.49
N ARG A 145 -0.74 5.00 45.68
CA ARG A 145 -1.99 4.72 44.96
C ARG A 145 -1.84 5.01 43.47
N ASP A 146 -1.16 6.10 43.12
CA ASP A 146 -0.91 6.50 41.73
C ASP A 146 -0.05 5.46 40.98
N LEU A 147 0.97 4.92 41.67
CA LEU A 147 1.81 3.81 41.20
C LEU A 147 0.97 2.55 40.92
N GLU A 148 0.09 2.17 41.85
CA GLU A 148 -0.78 1.00 41.71
C GLU A 148 -1.78 1.14 40.56
N VAL A 149 -2.35 2.35 40.36
CA VAL A 149 -3.27 2.62 39.23
C VAL A 149 -2.57 2.38 37.90
N ILE A 150 -1.44 3.06 37.65
CA ILE A 150 -0.73 2.94 36.35
C ILE A 150 -0.23 1.50 36.16
N SER A 151 0.32 0.89 37.21
CA SER A 151 0.80 -0.49 37.16
C SER A 151 -0.30 -1.49 36.79
N SER A 152 -1.50 -1.33 37.35
CA SER A 152 -2.63 -2.22 37.09
C SER A 152 -3.16 -2.10 35.67
N GLU A 153 -3.30 -0.88 35.16
CA GLU A 153 -3.78 -0.63 33.79
C GLU A 153 -2.86 -1.24 32.72
N LEU A 154 -1.52 -1.14 32.90
CA LEU A 154 -0.55 -1.75 31.98
C LEU A 154 -0.62 -3.29 32.00
N ARG A 155 -0.67 -3.90 33.19
CA ARG A 155 -0.77 -5.37 33.34
C ARG A 155 -2.07 -5.92 32.77
N LEU A 156 -3.21 -5.29 33.06
CA LEU A 156 -4.52 -5.72 32.57
C LEU A 156 -4.59 -5.70 31.04
N LYS A 157 -3.93 -4.74 30.37
CA LYS A 157 -3.87 -4.70 28.90
C LYS A 157 -2.98 -5.78 28.30
N ASP A 158 -1.89 -6.14 28.97
CA ASP A 158 -1.04 -7.26 28.53
C ASP A 158 -1.72 -8.62 28.74
N LEU A 159 -2.49 -8.79 29.83
CA LEU A 159 -3.34 -9.97 30.03
C LEU A 159 -4.38 -10.11 28.90
N GLU A 160 -5.15 -9.05 28.60
CA GLU A 160 -6.14 -9.01 27.50
C GLU A 160 -5.51 -9.25 26.11
N PHE A 161 -4.20 -9.03 25.97
CA PHE A 161 -3.43 -9.37 24.76
C PHE A 161 -3.02 -10.84 24.75
N MET A 162 -2.47 -11.36 25.86
CA MET A 162 -2.03 -12.76 25.96
C MET A 162 -3.20 -13.75 25.87
N GLU A 163 -4.35 -13.45 26.48
CA GLU A 163 -5.58 -14.26 26.38
C GLU A 163 -6.03 -14.42 24.92
N ARG A 164 -6.15 -13.30 24.18
CA ARG A 164 -6.52 -13.33 22.74
C ARG A 164 -5.46 -14.04 21.89
N ARG A 165 -4.16 -13.87 22.21
CA ARG A 165 -3.09 -14.59 21.51
C ARG A 165 -3.18 -16.10 21.71
N ILE A 166 -3.55 -16.56 22.90
CA ILE A 166 -3.80 -17.99 23.18
C ILE A 166 -4.95 -18.52 22.32
N GLU A 167 -6.09 -17.82 22.24
CA GLU A 167 -7.22 -18.28 21.41
C GLU A 167 -6.83 -18.46 19.93
N ASP A 168 -6.04 -17.54 19.37
CA ASP A 168 -5.59 -17.61 17.98
C ASP A 168 -4.51 -18.68 17.75
N LEU A 169 -3.64 -18.91 18.74
CA LEU A 169 -2.71 -20.02 18.74
C LEU A 169 -3.44 -21.37 18.83
N GLU A 170 -4.49 -21.50 19.65
CA GLU A 170 -5.33 -22.71 19.70
C GLU A 170 -6.03 -22.98 18.36
N LYS A 171 -6.62 -21.95 17.73
CA LYS A 171 -7.24 -22.07 16.39
C LYS A 171 -6.23 -22.56 15.35
N SER A 172 -4.97 -22.11 15.46
CA SER A 172 -3.88 -22.49 14.57
C SER A 172 -3.37 -23.92 14.86
N LEU A 173 -3.21 -24.29 16.13
CA LEU A 173 -2.78 -25.61 16.58
C LEU A 173 -3.81 -26.73 16.29
N LYS A 174 -5.09 -26.37 16.14
CA LYS A 174 -6.14 -27.29 15.63
C LYS A 174 -5.95 -27.65 14.15
N ARG A 175 -5.14 -26.89 13.39
CA ARG A 175 -4.90 -27.05 11.95
C ARG A 175 -3.44 -27.37 11.59
N SER A 176 -2.51 -27.14 12.50
CA SER A 176 -1.06 -27.32 12.30
C SER A 176 -0.39 -27.93 13.54
N ASN A 177 0.58 -28.82 13.33
CA ASN A 177 1.34 -29.47 14.41
C ASN A 177 2.71 -28.82 14.65
N ASP A 178 2.84 -27.53 14.34
CA ASP A 178 4.09 -26.77 14.50
C ASP A 178 4.56 -26.74 15.97
N LYS A 179 5.85 -26.95 16.18
CA LYS A 179 6.50 -26.88 17.50
C LYS A 179 6.64 -25.44 17.99
N GLN A 180 6.79 -24.47 17.10
CA GLN A 180 6.98 -23.07 17.49
C GLN A 180 5.68 -22.47 18.03
N LEU A 181 4.55 -22.74 17.37
CA LEU A 181 3.21 -22.36 17.87
C LEU A 181 2.90 -22.96 19.25
N LYS A 182 3.37 -24.18 19.55
CA LYS A 182 3.23 -24.79 20.89
C LYS A 182 4.08 -24.09 21.95
N LEU A 183 5.30 -23.69 21.60
CA LEU A 183 6.19 -22.98 22.50
C LEU A 183 5.68 -21.56 22.80
N GLU A 184 5.18 -20.84 21.79
CA GLU A 184 4.50 -19.55 21.98
C GLU A 184 3.26 -19.69 22.88
N HIS A 185 2.46 -20.73 22.66
CA HIS A 185 1.26 -21.00 23.45
C HIS A 185 1.60 -21.31 24.93
N GLU A 186 2.57 -22.19 25.19
CA GLU A 186 3.06 -22.47 26.54
C GLU A 186 3.61 -21.21 27.22
N LEU A 187 4.30 -20.35 26.46
CA LEU A 187 4.85 -19.09 26.98
C LEU A 187 3.77 -18.06 27.32
N CYS A 188 2.72 -17.90 26.51
CA CYS A 188 1.59 -17.03 26.86
C CYS A 188 0.87 -17.52 28.14
N PHE A 189 0.68 -18.84 28.28
CA PHE A 189 0.13 -19.42 29.52
C PHE A 189 1.03 -19.19 30.74
N LYS A 190 2.36 -19.30 30.58
CA LYS A 190 3.34 -18.95 31.61
C LYS A 190 3.28 -17.47 31.97
N GLY A 191 3.17 -16.59 30.98
CA GLY A 191 3.03 -15.14 31.15
C GLY A 191 1.79 -14.76 31.97
N ILE A 192 0.63 -15.34 31.66
CA ILE A 192 -0.58 -15.15 32.47
C ILE A 192 -0.36 -15.65 33.90
N LYS A 193 0.17 -16.86 34.09
CA LYS A 193 0.39 -17.44 35.42
C LYS A 193 1.38 -16.66 36.30
N ASP A 194 2.45 -16.12 35.72
CA ASP A 194 3.48 -15.39 36.46
C ASP A 194 3.04 -13.93 36.79
N VAL A 195 2.05 -13.40 36.07
CA VAL A 195 1.38 -12.10 36.36
C VAL A 195 0.17 -12.26 37.29
N ASP A 196 -0.58 -13.36 37.15
CA ASP A 196 -1.81 -13.71 37.87
C ASP A 196 -1.68 -15.08 38.58
N MET A 197 -1.25 -15.05 39.84
CA MET A 197 -1.07 -16.25 40.67
C MET A 197 -2.31 -16.57 41.52
N PRO A 198 -2.89 -17.79 41.43
CA PRO A 198 -3.98 -18.22 42.30
C PRO A 198 -3.51 -18.50 43.73
N VAL A 199 -4.43 -18.33 44.68
CA VAL A 199 -4.34 -19.00 45.99
C VAL A 199 -4.91 -20.41 45.87
N ASN A 200 -4.21 -21.40 46.43
CA ASN A 200 -4.49 -22.84 46.33
C ASN A 200 -5.99 -23.22 46.38
N VAL A 201 -6.46 -23.93 45.35
CA VAL A 201 -7.70 -24.73 45.38
C VAL A 201 -7.35 -26.21 45.18
N VAL A 202 -7.99 -27.08 45.97
CA VAL A 202 -7.64 -28.50 46.08
C VAL A 202 -8.08 -29.29 44.85
N THR A 203 -7.15 -30.02 44.23
CA THR A 203 -7.42 -30.93 43.11
C THR A 203 -8.15 -32.20 43.56
N PHE A 204 -9.28 -32.52 42.92
CA PHE A 204 -9.84 -33.88 42.89
C PHE A 204 -9.61 -34.51 41.51
N SER A 205 -8.97 -35.67 41.45
CA SER A 205 -8.80 -36.40 40.19
C SER A 205 -10.02 -37.27 39.89
N ALA A 206 -10.63 -37.10 38.73
CA ALA A 206 -11.51 -38.11 38.11
C ALA A 206 -10.85 -38.60 36.81
N ARG A 207 -10.88 -39.91 36.57
CA ARG A 207 -10.06 -40.57 35.54
C ARG A 207 -10.68 -40.45 34.14
N GLY A 208 -9.83 -40.12 33.16
CA GLY A 208 -9.95 -40.59 31.78
C GLY A 208 -10.84 -39.78 30.83
N LEU A 209 -10.25 -38.77 30.16
CA LEU A 209 -10.42 -38.39 28.74
C LEU A 209 -9.65 -37.08 28.46
N PRO A 210 -8.81 -36.97 27.41
CA PRO A 210 -7.98 -35.80 27.17
C PRO A 210 -8.68 -34.74 26.29
N HIS A 211 -9.62 -33.99 26.87
CA HIS A 211 -10.09 -32.72 26.31
C HIS A 211 -10.15 -31.67 27.42
N LEU A 212 -9.41 -30.57 27.25
CA LEU A 212 -9.26 -29.53 28.27
C LEU A 212 -10.62 -28.89 28.60
N ARG A 213 -10.95 -28.85 29.90
CA ARG A 213 -11.95 -27.93 30.45
C ARG A 213 -11.28 -26.61 30.77
N ILE A 214 -11.92 -25.51 30.39
CA ILE A 214 -11.65 -24.18 30.95
C ILE A 214 -12.44 -24.10 32.26
N GLU A 215 -11.75 -24.04 33.40
CA GLU A 215 -12.38 -23.66 34.67
C GLU A 215 -12.45 -22.14 34.78
N MET A 216 -13.54 -21.60 35.32
CA MET A 216 -13.74 -20.16 35.52
C MET A 216 -13.14 -19.71 36.85
N TRP A 217 -12.30 -18.68 36.83
CA TRP A 217 -11.60 -18.18 38.02
C TRP A 217 -12.41 -17.02 38.65
N SER A 218 -12.75 -17.15 39.93
CA SER A 218 -13.72 -16.27 40.61
C SER A 218 -13.09 -14.98 41.12
N LYS A 219 -13.50 -13.84 40.52
CA LYS A 219 -13.02 -12.44 40.68
C LYS A 219 -13.00 -11.83 42.11
N ARG A 220 -12.56 -12.51 43.19
CA ARG A 220 -12.51 -11.89 44.55
C ARG A 220 -11.22 -11.78 45.38
N HIS A 221 -10.13 -12.56 45.25
CA HIS A 221 -8.94 -12.39 46.14
C HIS A 221 -7.56 -12.65 45.48
N TRP A 222 -6.80 -11.58 45.17
CA TRP A 222 -5.38 -11.59 44.74
C TRP A 222 -4.51 -10.80 45.72
N ARG A 223 -3.20 -11.09 45.76
CA ARG A 223 -2.25 -10.41 46.68
C ARG A 223 -0.84 -10.11 46.16
N ARG A 224 -0.45 -10.51 44.95
CA ARG A 224 0.88 -10.20 44.37
C ARG A 224 0.79 -10.11 42.84
N GLU A 225 1.00 -8.92 42.30
CA GLU A 225 0.87 -8.63 40.87
C GLU A 225 2.22 -8.09 40.34
N LYS A 226 2.97 -8.91 39.60
CA LYS A 226 4.30 -8.53 39.10
C LYS A 226 4.25 -7.85 37.72
N MET A 227 5.24 -7.01 37.45
CA MET A 227 5.54 -6.54 36.09
C MET A 227 6.28 -7.63 35.31
N LEU A 228 6.00 -7.79 34.01
CA LEU A 228 6.71 -8.77 33.18
C LEU A 228 8.22 -8.49 33.09
N ALA A 229 8.63 -7.22 33.21
CA ALA A 229 10.03 -6.81 33.31
C ALA A 229 10.75 -7.32 34.58
N SER A 230 10.02 -7.63 35.67
CA SER A 230 10.57 -8.15 36.93
C SER A 230 10.48 -9.68 37.08
N VAL A 231 10.15 -10.39 36.00
CA VAL A 231 10.10 -11.86 35.94
C VAL A 231 11.37 -12.41 35.28
N GLU A 232 11.94 -13.49 35.82
CA GLU A 232 13.10 -14.15 35.21
C GLU A 232 12.69 -15.05 34.03
N TRP A 233 13.03 -14.61 32.82
CA TRP A 233 12.79 -15.32 31.56
C TRP A 233 14.02 -16.10 31.09
N LYS A 234 13.80 -17.24 30.40
CA LYS A 234 14.87 -17.94 29.69
C LYS A 234 15.22 -17.19 28.39
N ALA A 235 16.41 -17.41 27.85
CA ALA A 235 16.85 -16.74 26.62
C ALA A 235 15.85 -16.89 25.44
N ALA A 236 15.35 -18.11 25.19
CA ALA A 236 14.35 -18.37 24.16
C ALA A 236 12.97 -17.75 24.48
N ASP A 237 12.59 -17.68 25.76
CA ASP A 237 11.36 -17.00 26.20
C ASP A 237 11.43 -15.50 25.83
N ILE A 238 12.59 -14.85 26.05
CA ILE A 238 12.81 -13.42 25.77
C ILE A 238 12.72 -13.11 24.28
N GLU A 239 13.27 -13.96 23.41
CA GLU A 239 13.17 -13.80 21.95
C GLU A 239 11.71 -13.77 21.48
N ILE A 240 10.85 -14.63 22.04
CA ILE A 240 9.41 -14.66 21.73
C ILE A 240 8.69 -13.44 22.34
N LEU A 241 8.92 -13.12 23.63
CA LEU A 241 8.31 -11.95 24.28
C LEU A 241 8.62 -10.64 23.57
N ASN A 242 9.82 -10.52 23.00
CA ASN A 242 10.23 -9.36 22.20
C ASN A 242 9.38 -9.17 20.93
N THR A 243 8.72 -10.23 20.41
CA THR A 243 7.77 -10.10 19.29
C THR A 243 6.44 -9.46 19.72
N PHE A 244 6.04 -9.61 20.99
CA PHE A 244 4.74 -9.15 21.50
C PHE A 244 4.73 -7.67 21.91
N GLN A 245 5.90 -7.10 22.23
CA GLN A 245 6.06 -5.68 22.62
C GLN A 245 5.11 -5.24 23.76
N LEU A 246 5.00 -6.11 24.78
CA LEU A 246 4.13 -5.94 25.95
C LEU A 246 4.48 -4.67 26.74
N LEU A 247 3.49 -4.08 27.41
CA LEU A 247 3.61 -2.78 28.08
C LEU A 247 4.40 -2.89 29.39
N SER A 248 4.05 -3.87 30.22
CA SER A 248 4.71 -4.21 31.50
C SER A 248 6.08 -4.89 31.36
N ALA A 249 6.54 -5.09 30.12
CA ALA A 249 7.89 -5.54 29.78
C ALA A 249 8.88 -4.39 29.55
N LYS A 250 8.41 -3.13 29.53
CA LYS A 250 9.24 -1.94 29.31
C LYS A 250 9.90 -1.51 30.64
N PRO A 251 11.19 -1.14 30.66
CA PRO A 251 11.87 -0.66 31.86
C PRO A 251 11.31 0.70 32.31
N VAL A 252 11.20 0.91 33.62
CA VAL A 252 10.68 2.15 34.22
C VAL A 252 11.76 2.91 35.00
N VAL A 253 11.72 4.24 34.93
CA VAL A 253 12.51 5.14 35.77
C VAL A 253 11.53 6.07 36.49
N TYR A 254 11.52 6.02 37.83
CA TYR A 254 10.57 6.75 38.65
C TYR A 254 11.07 8.17 38.96
N LEU A 255 10.36 9.18 38.46
CA LEU A 255 10.67 10.60 38.65
C LEU A 255 9.76 11.19 39.73
N VAL A 256 10.27 11.35 40.93
CA VAL A 256 9.50 11.80 42.10
C VAL A 256 9.54 13.32 42.17
N ASN A 257 8.52 13.98 41.62
CA ASN A 257 8.42 15.43 41.56
C ASN A 257 7.96 16.00 42.91
N MET A 258 8.79 16.86 43.51
CA MET A 258 8.55 17.51 44.80
C MET A 258 8.78 19.03 44.71
N ASN A 259 8.40 19.77 45.75
CA ASN A 259 8.68 21.21 45.80
C ASN A 259 10.20 21.47 45.98
N GLU A 260 10.62 22.68 45.61
CA GLU A 260 12.03 23.10 45.61
C GLU A 260 12.69 22.94 47.00
N LYS A 261 11.96 23.29 48.07
CA LYS A 261 12.42 23.18 49.46
C LYS A 261 12.68 21.74 49.88
N ASP A 262 11.84 20.79 49.47
CA ASP A 262 11.97 19.36 49.74
C ASP A 262 13.18 18.75 49.00
N TYR A 263 13.39 19.19 47.76
CA TYR A 263 14.52 18.78 46.93
C TYR A 263 15.85 19.30 47.49
N GLN A 264 15.94 20.61 47.78
CA GLN A 264 17.10 21.27 48.39
C GLN A 264 17.49 20.60 49.71
N ARG A 265 16.54 20.42 50.64
CA ARG A 265 16.78 19.79 51.94
C ARG A 265 16.93 18.26 51.90
N LYS A 266 16.77 17.65 50.72
CA LYS A 266 16.80 16.20 50.46
C LYS A 266 15.88 15.39 51.38
N LYS A 267 14.71 15.94 51.74
CA LYS A 267 13.70 15.28 52.60
C LYS A 267 12.28 15.60 52.12
N ASN A 268 11.51 14.55 51.88
CA ASN A 268 10.11 14.60 51.49
C ASN A 268 9.31 13.53 52.26
N LYS A 269 8.03 13.80 52.55
CA LYS A 269 7.18 12.93 53.38
C LYS A 269 6.65 11.67 52.68
N PHE A 270 6.61 11.67 51.35
CA PHE A 270 6.12 10.54 50.55
C PHE A 270 7.26 9.63 50.08
N LEU A 271 8.46 10.18 49.85
CA LEU A 271 9.61 9.47 49.28
C LEU A 271 9.95 8.13 50.00
N PRO A 272 9.90 8.00 51.35
CA PRO A 272 10.15 6.70 52.00
C PRO A 272 9.11 5.63 51.66
N LYS A 273 7.84 6.02 51.48
CA LYS A 273 6.76 5.09 51.09
C LYS A 273 6.89 4.65 49.64
N ILE A 274 7.20 5.60 48.74
CA ILE A 274 7.50 5.33 47.33
C ILE A 274 8.68 4.36 47.22
N HIS A 275 9.77 4.62 47.97
CA HIS A 275 10.95 3.76 47.97
C HIS A 275 10.62 2.33 48.41
N ALA A 276 9.91 2.16 49.53
CA ALA A 276 9.48 0.85 50.00
C ALA A 276 8.65 0.08 48.94
N TRP A 277 7.66 0.74 48.33
CA TRP A 277 6.83 0.14 47.29
C TRP A 277 7.66 -0.29 46.06
N VAL A 278 8.57 0.56 45.57
CA VAL A 278 9.41 0.25 44.40
C VAL A 278 10.36 -0.92 44.69
N GLN A 279 10.93 -1.02 45.90
CA GLN A 279 11.76 -2.17 46.28
C GLN A 279 10.98 -3.49 46.28
N GLU A 280 9.68 -3.47 46.62
CA GLU A 280 8.82 -4.65 46.56
C GLU A 280 8.37 -5.04 45.14
N HIS A 281 8.38 -4.11 44.18
CA HIS A 281 7.80 -4.29 42.83
C HIS A 281 8.82 -4.41 41.67
N GLY A 282 10.11 -4.16 41.91
CA GLY A 282 11.16 -4.38 40.91
C GLY A 282 12.53 -3.76 41.24
N GLY A 283 12.58 -2.81 42.18
CA GLY A 283 13.83 -2.17 42.61
C GLY A 283 14.43 -1.16 41.61
N GLU A 284 13.64 -0.70 40.64
CA GLU A 284 14.09 0.21 39.58
C GLU A 284 14.48 1.61 40.09
N THR A 285 15.17 2.38 39.24
CA THR A 285 15.80 3.64 39.66
C THR A 285 14.78 4.73 40.00
N ILE A 286 14.94 5.32 41.19
CA ILE A 286 14.17 6.48 41.66
C ILE A 286 15.05 7.74 41.59
N ILE A 287 14.53 8.80 40.95
CA ILE A 287 15.16 10.11 40.87
C ILE A 287 14.22 11.15 41.49
N PRO A 288 14.53 11.70 42.67
CA PRO A 288 13.94 12.94 43.15
C PRO A 288 14.21 14.09 42.16
N VAL A 289 13.20 14.89 41.86
CA VAL A 289 13.29 16.07 40.99
C VAL A 289 12.35 17.15 41.51
N SER A 290 12.63 18.42 41.21
CA SER A 290 11.64 19.49 41.37
C SER A 290 11.43 20.22 40.05
N CYS A 291 10.32 19.93 39.36
CA CYS A 291 10.05 20.55 38.06
C CYS A 291 9.90 22.09 38.14
N ALA A 292 9.66 22.65 39.34
CA ALA A 292 9.69 24.09 39.58
C ALA A 292 11.12 24.64 39.52
N LEU A 293 12.06 24.02 40.25
CA LEU A 293 13.48 24.37 40.23
C LEU A 293 14.07 24.23 38.83
N GLU A 294 13.83 23.09 38.16
CA GLU A 294 14.39 22.85 36.82
C GLU A 294 13.88 23.88 35.79
N ARG A 295 12.61 24.29 35.90
CA ARG A 295 12.05 25.36 35.07
C ARG A 295 12.73 26.70 35.35
N ASN A 296 12.91 27.05 36.63
CA ASN A 296 13.59 28.28 37.03
C ASN A 296 15.03 28.32 36.50
N LEU A 297 15.79 27.23 36.65
CA LEU A 297 17.15 27.09 36.12
C LEU A 297 17.21 27.19 34.60
N ALA A 298 16.23 26.63 33.88
CA ALA A 298 16.16 26.70 32.41
C ALA A 298 15.64 28.05 31.86
N ASP A 299 15.24 28.99 32.72
CA ASP A 299 14.93 30.38 32.37
C ASP A 299 16.09 31.35 32.71
N MET A 300 17.15 30.86 33.36
CA MET A 300 18.39 31.62 33.67
C MET A 300 19.46 31.41 32.59
N SER A 301 20.42 32.35 32.48
CA SER A 301 21.63 32.11 31.69
C SER A 301 22.55 31.05 32.35
N PRO A 302 23.46 30.39 31.62
CA PRO A 302 24.33 29.35 32.20
C PRO A 302 25.13 29.82 33.42
N ASP A 303 25.68 31.04 33.38
CA ASP A 303 26.47 31.61 34.48
C ASP A 303 25.59 31.92 35.72
N GLU A 304 24.37 32.41 35.50
CA GLU A 304 23.38 32.64 36.56
C GLU A 304 22.88 31.34 37.17
N ALA A 305 22.63 30.31 36.35
CA ALA A 305 22.18 28.99 36.80
C ALA A 305 23.25 28.29 37.65
N VAL A 306 24.53 28.36 37.24
CA VAL A 306 25.67 27.86 38.05
C VAL A 306 25.75 28.60 39.37
N LYS A 307 25.74 29.94 39.34
CA LYS A 307 25.80 30.76 40.55
C LYS A 307 24.61 30.49 41.50
N TYR A 308 23.39 30.36 40.98
CA TYR A 308 22.21 30.04 41.77
C TYR A 308 22.32 28.64 42.39
N CYS A 309 22.85 27.65 41.66
CA CYS A 309 23.12 26.31 42.19
C CYS A 309 24.13 26.34 43.35
N GLU A 310 25.22 27.11 43.22
CA GLU A 310 26.22 27.32 44.27
C GLU A 310 25.64 28.02 45.50
N GLU A 311 24.94 29.16 45.32
CA GLU A 311 24.39 29.97 46.42
C GLU A 311 23.28 29.23 47.20
N ASN A 312 22.55 28.31 46.58
CA ASN A 312 21.43 27.58 47.19
C ASN A 312 21.76 26.11 47.52
N GLU A 313 22.99 25.65 47.32
CA GLU A 313 23.44 24.24 47.48
C GLU A 313 22.57 23.21 46.71
N VAL A 314 22.03 23.60 45.55
CA VAL A 314 21.19 22.75 44.68
C VAL A 314 21.92 22.37 43.40
N GLN A 315 21.48 21.29 42.75
CA GLN A 315 21.99 20.83 41.45
C GLN A 315 20.83 20.34 40.59
N SER A 316 20.88 20.58 39.27
CA SER A 316 19.90 20.06 38.33
C SER A 316 19.91 18.53 38.28
N ALA A 317 18.73 17.92 38.32
CA ALA A 317 18.53 16.50 38.11
C ALA A 317 18.47 16.11 36.62
N LEU A 318 18.31 17.06 35.68
CA LEU A 318 18.07 16.77 34.26
C LEU A 318 19.19 15.92 33.64
N THR A 319 20.45 16.27 33.89
CA THR A 319 21.64 15.49 33.50
C THR A 319 21.53 14.03 33.95
N LYS A 320 21.10 13.80 35.20
CA LYS A 320 20.92 12.46 35.76
C LYS A 320 19.72 11.73 35.15
N ILE A 321 18.61 12.44 34.91
CA ILE A 321 17.40 11.91 34.26
C ILE A 321 17.73 11.41 32.85
N ILE A 322 18.40 12.23 32.03
CA ILE A 322 18.77 11.89 30.65
C ILE A 322 19.71 10.66 30.63
N LYS A 323 20.81 10.69 31.40
CA LYS A 323 21.76 9.56 31.45
C LYS A 323 21.12 8.26 31.98
N THR A 324 20.23 8.36 32.96
CA THR A 324 19.50 7.19 33.50
C THR A 324 18.50 6.65 32.48
N GLY A 325 17.73 7.50 31.81
CA GLY A 325 16.77 7.08 30.78
C GLY A 325 17.45 6.38 29.60
N PHE A 326 18.55 6.97 29.10
CA PHE A 326 19.37 6.38 28.02
C PHE A 326 19.92 5.00 28.39
N SER A 327 20.44 4.84 29.62
CA SER A 327 20.91 3.54 30.09
C SER A 327 19.76 2.55 30.38
N ALA A 328 18.59 3.01 30.81
CA ALA A 328 17.44 2.16 31.16
C ALA A 328 16.86 1.47 29.92
N ILE A 329 16.77 2.17 28.78
CA ILE A 329 16.40 1.58 27.49
C ILE A 329 17.54 0.77 26.83
N ASN A 330 18.61 0.48 27.58
CA ASN A 330 19.76 -0.31 27.14
C ASN A 330 20.52 0.26 25.93
N LEU A 331 20.55 1.59 25.77
CA LEU A 331 21.51 2.23 24.86
C LEU A 331 22.86 2.44 25.54
N ILE A 332 23.90 2.36 24.72
CA ILE A 332 25.30 2.73 24.98
C ILE A 332 25.82 3.48 23.75
N TYR A 333 27.03 4.02 23.79
CA TYR A 333 27.69 4.53 22.57
C TYR A 333 29.17 4.24 22.55
N PHE A 334 29.71 4.20 21.34
CA PHE A 334 31.15 4.24 21.06
C PHE A 334 31.48 5.57 20.37
N PHE A 335 32.75 5.95 20.38
CA PHE A 335 33.24 7.17 19.75
C PHE A 335 33.96 6.87 18.43
N THR A 336 33.73 7.71 17.43
CA THR A 336 34.73 7.98 16.38
C THR A 336 35.35 9.34 16.70
N ALA A 337 36.68 9.42 16.72
CA ALA A 337 37.39 10.65 17.12
C ALA A 337 38.58 10.93 16.19
N GLY A 338 38.64 12.16 15.67
CA GLY A 338 39.74 12.65 14.85
C GLY A 338 39.62 14.15 14.56
N PRO A 339 40.55 14.75 13.79
CA PRO A 339 40.56 16.19 13.50
C PRO A 339 39.38 16.69 12.64
N ASP A 340 38.66 15.80 11.96
CA ASP A 340 37.48 16.16 11.17
C ASP A 340 36.18 16.07 11.99
N GLU A 341 35.98 14.99 12.74
CA GLU A 341 34.77 14.75 13.55
C GLU A 341 35.11 14.04 14.87
N VAL A 342 34.48 14.45 15.96
CA VAL A 342 34.29 13.64 17.18
C VAL A 342 32.80 13.37 17.34
N LYS A 343 32.41 12.11 17.43
CA LYS A 343 31.00 11.69 17.41
C LYS A 343 30.69 10.49 18.28
N CYS A 344 29.57 10.57 19.01
CA CYS A 344 28.98 9.44 19.72
C CYS A 344 28.03 8.65 18.81
N TRP A 345 28.28 7.36 18.63
CA TRP A 345 27.42 6.45 17.87
C TRP A 345 26.61 5.58 18.82
N GLN A 346 25.33 5.95 19.00
CA GLN A 346 24.42 5.19 19.86
C GLN A 346 24.05 3.82 19.26
N ILE A 347 24.17 2.79 20.10
CA ILE A 347 23.87 1.39 19.77
C ILE A 347 23.21 0.72 20.98
N ARG A 348 22.47 -0.36 20.75
CA ARG A 348 21.95 -1.18 21.85
C ARG A 348 23.12 -1.89 22.56
N ARG A 349 23.06 -2.03 23.88
CA ARG A 349 23.94 -2.93 24.65
C ARG A 349 23.90 -4.34 24.04
N GLN A 350 25.03 -5.06 24.06
CA GLN A 350 25.26 -6.35 23.38
C GLN A 350 25.38 -6.30 21.83
N THR A 351 25.33 -5.12 21.20
CA THR A 351 25.63 -4.96 19.77
C THR A 351 27.09 -5.35 19.47
N LYS A 352 27.30 -6.15 18.41
CA LYS A 352 28.64 -6.61 18.01
C LYS A 352 29.33 -5.62 17.09
N ALA A 353 30.66 -5.67 17.02
CA ALA A 353 31.47 -4.76 16.22
C ALA A 353 31.01 -4.60 14.74
N PRO A 354 30.60 -5.65 13.99
CA PRO A 354 30.10 -5.46 12.62
C PRO A 354 28.79 -4.67 12.56
N GLN A 355 27.87 -4.92 13.49
CA GLN A 355 26.58 -4.24 13.59
C GLN A 355 26.75 -2.78 14.01
N ALA A 356 27.68 -2.51 14.92
CA ALA A 356 28.08 -1.16 15.31
C ALA A 356 28.77 -0.41 14.16
N ALA A 357 29.49 -1.10 13.28
CA ALA A 357 30.04 -0.51 12.07
C ALA A 357 28.92 -0.18 11.05
N GLY A 358 27.90 -1.04 10.96
CA GLY A 358 26.72 -0.86 10.11
C GLY A 358 25.91 0.39 10.41
N THR A 359 25.94 0.92 11.66
CA THR A 359 25.28 2.19 11.99
C THR A 359 25.99 3.42 11.41
N ILE A 360 27.27 3.30 11.03
CA ILE A 360 28.02 4.33 10.31
C ILE A 360 27.74 4.21 8.81
N HIS A 361 27.97 3.03 8.25
CA HIS A 361 27.64 2.71 6.85
C HIS A 361 27.49 1.20 6.68
N THR A 362 26.53 0.76 5.87
CA THR A 362 26.25 -0.67 5.64
C THR A 362 27.43 -1.44 5.06
N ASP A 363 28.32 -0.77 4.31
CA ASP A 363 29.55 -1.37 3.79
C ASP A 363 30.56 -1.76 4.88
N PHE A 364 30.61 -1.04 6.01
CA PHE A 364 31.49 -1.44 7.11
C PHE A 364 31.03 -2.75 7.77
N GLU A 365 29.72 -3.03 7.79
CA GLU A 365 29.18 -4.31 8.28
C GLU A 365 29.42 -5.44 7.27
N LYS A 366 29.06 -5.22 5.99
CA LYS A 366 29.25 -6.21 4.91
C LYS A 366 30.72 -6.55 4.68
N GLY A 367 31.58 -5.54 4.63
CA GLY A 367 33.02 -5.65 4.38
C GLY A 367 33.88 -5.83 5.64
N PHE A 368 33.29 -6.00 6.83
CA PHE A 368 34.00 -5.97 8.11
C PHE A 368 35.22 -6.91 8.16
N ILE A 369 36.41 -6.35 8.38
CA ILE A 369 37.65 -7.08 8.71
C ILE A 369 37.77 -7.15 10.23
N CYS A 370 37.96 -5.99 10.87
CA CYS A 370 38.16 -5.82 12.30
C CYS A 370 37.81 -4.39 12.75
N ALA A 371 37.48 -4.25 14.03
CA ALA A 371 37.40 -2.97 14.70
C ALA A 371 38.74 -2.69 15.40
N GLU A 372 39.37 -1.55 15.12
CA GLU A 372 40.52 -1.09 15.90
C GLU A 372 40.00 -0.29 17.08
N VAL A 373 40.14 -0.85 18.29
CA VAL A 373 39.48 -0.38 19.51
C VAL A 373 40.52 0.05 20.53
N MET A 374 40.42 1.28 21.01
CA MET A 374 41.07 1.74 22.23
C MET A 374 40.03 2.25 23.23
N LYS A 375 40.28 2.06 24.52
CA LYS A 375 39.38 2.58 25.55
C LYS A 375 39.62 4.06 25.79
N PHE A 376 38.57 4.77 26.16
CA PHE A 376 38.67 6.17 26.56
C PHE A 376 39.66 6.37 27.72
N GLU A 377 39.64 5.50 28.74
CA GLU A 377 40.53 5.60 29.90
C GLU A 377 42.01 5.48 29.51
N ASP A 378 42.32 4.59 28.56
CA ASP A 378 43.67 4.37 28.07
C ASP A 378 44.19 5.57 27.27
N LEU A 379 43.32 6.22 26.46
CA LEU A 379 43.66 7.45 25.76
C LEU A 379 43.84 8.63 26.72
N LYS A 380 43.01 8.72 27.77
CA LYS A 380 43.11 9.77 28.80
C LYS A 380 44.34 9.64 29.69
N GLU A 381 44.76 8.41 30.00
CA GLU A 381 45.98 8.12 30.75
C GLU A 381 47.25 8.43 29.92
N LEU A 382 47.26 8.05 28.63
CA LEU A 382 48.46 8.10 27.78
C LEU A 382 48.54 9.35 26.89
N GLY A 383 47.49 10.19 26.86
CA GLY A 383 47.45 11.51 26.23
C GLY A 383 47.44 11.55 24.70
N SER A 384 47.74 10.45 24.00
CA SER A 384 47.69 10.39 22.53
C SER A 384 47.52 8.96 22.01
N GLU A 385 46.88 8.81 20.85
CA GLU A 385 46.71 7.51 20.17
C GLU A 385 48.05 6.82 19.87
N ALA A 386 49.10 7.60 19.56
CA ALA A 386 50.45 7.08 19.35
C ALA A 386 51.02 6.42 20.62
N ALA A 387 50.79 7.01 21.79
CA ALA A 387 51.19 6.44 23.07
C ALA A 387 50.34 5.20 23.44
N VAL A 388 49.04 5.20 23.15
CA VAL A 388 48.14 4.02 23.31
C VAL A 388 48.61 2.85 22.43
N LYS A 389 49.01 3.12 21.19
CA LYS A 389 49.61 2.14 20.27
C LYS A 389 50.96 1.62 20.80
N ALA A 390 51.84 2.50 21.26
CA ALA A 390 53.14 2.12 21.83
C ALA A 390 53.00 1.28 23.12
N ALA A 391 51.97 1.53 23.93
CA ALA A 391 51.65 0.75 25.13
C ALA A 391 50.94 -0.59 24.85
N GLY A 392 50.67 -0.92 23.58
CA GLY A 392 49.98 -2.16 23.19
C GLY A 392 48.49 -2.21 23.60
N LYS A 393 47.90 -1.08 23.99
CA LYS A 393 46.49 -0.98 24.42
C LYS A 393 45.51 -0.76 23.26
N TYR A 394 46.02 -0.51 22.05
CA TYR A 394 45.25 -0.38 20.82
C TYR A 394 44.96 -1.78 20.22
N ARG A 395 43.73 -2.28 20.38
CA ARG A 395 43.35 -3.67 20.07
C ARG A 395 42.74 -3.80 18.68
N GLN A 396 42.94 -4.95 18.03
CA GLN A 396 42.20 -5.32 16.81
C GLN A 396 41.19 -6.41 17.15
N GLU A 397 39.91 -6.03 17.13
CA GLU A 397 38.79 -6.83 17.62
C GLU A 397 37.97 -7.42 16.45
N GLY A 398 37.60 -8.69 16.57
CA GLY A 398 36.95 -9.47 15.52
C GLY A 398 35.42 -9.36 15.49
N LYS A 399 34.78 -10.10 14.57
CA LYS A 399 33.31 -10.11 14.36
C LYS A 399 32.48 -10.51 15.59
N THR A 400 33.10 -11.16 16.58
CA THR A 400 32.48 -11.60 17.83
C THR A 400 32.61 -10.60 18.97
N TYR A 401 33.39 -9.52 18.81
CA TYR A 401 33.54 -8.49 19.84
C TYR A 401 32.20 -7.79 20.08
N VAL A 402 31.83 -7.69 21.36
CA VAL A 402 30.70 -6.87 21.82
C VAL A 402 31.25 -5.51 22.16
N VAL A 403 30.69 -4.46 21.54
CA VAL A 403 31.16 -3.09 21.76
C VAL A 403 30.83 -2.65 23.19
N VAL A 404 31.81 -2.04 23.85
CA VAL A 404 31.69 -1.53 25.23
C VAL A 404 31.41 -0.03 25.19
N ASP A 405 30.64 0.46 26.15
CA ASP A 405 30.34 1.88 26.27
C ASP A 405 31.62 2.71 26.45
N GLY A 406 31.80 3.73 25.62
CA GLY A 406 33.00 4.57 25.61
C GLY A 406 34.23 3.98 24.88
N ASP A 407 34.11 2.84 24.20
CA ASP A 407 35.12 2.38 23.24
C ASP A 407 35.33 3.48 22.16
N ILE A 408 36.58 3.78 21.80
CA ILE A 408 36.92 4.63 20.66
C ILE A 408 37.34 3.69 19.52
N ILE A 409 36.61 3.74 18.41
CA ILE A 409 36.68 2.70 17.37
C ILE A 409 37.01 3.30 16.00
N PHE A 410 37.97 2.67 15.31
CA PHE A 410 38.23 2.85 13.90
C PHE A 410 37.98 1.53 13.15
N PHE A 411 37.00 1.48 12.25
CA PHE A 411 36.64 0.24 11.56
C PHE A 411 37.47 0.01 10.30
N LYS A 412 38.07 -1.17 10.20
CA LYS A 412 38.69 -1.67 8.96
C LYS A 412 37.73 -2.60 8.23
N PHE A 413 37.46 -2.25 6.98
CA PHE A 413 36.64 -3.02 6.07
C PHE A 413 37.37 -3.20 4.75
N ASN A 414 37.10 -4.30 4.03
CA ASN A 414 37.55 -4.47 2.66
C ASN A 414 36.32 -4.79 1.81
N VAL A 415 36.01 -3.92 0.85
CA VAL A 415 35.04 -4.24 -0.19
C VAL A 415 35.72 -5.24 -1.11
N SER A 416 35.32 -6.51 -1.04
CA SER A 416 35.83 -7.54 -1.94
C SER A 416 35.58 -7.11 -3.39
N GLY A 417 36.65 -6.86 -4.14
CA GLY A 417 36.63 -6.16 -5.43
C GLY A 417 35.96 -6.92 -6.57
N GLY A 418 34.64 -7.06 -6.53
CA GLY A 418 33.79 -6.94 -7.71
C GLY A 418 33.52 -5.44 -7.94
N GLY A 419 33.53 -5.00 -9.20
CA GLY A 419 33.45 -3.58 -9.55
C GLY A 419 32.10 -2.96 -9.15
N SER A 420 32.03 -2.39 -7.94
CA SER A 420 30.92 -1.54 -7.50
C SER A 420 30.97 -0.20 -8.24
N LEU A 421 29.81 0.26 -8.70
CA LEU A 421 29.62 1.49 -9.46
C LEU A 421 30.03 2.75 -8.68
N VAL A 422 30.11 2.65 -7.34
CA VAL A 422 30.48 3.74 -6.44
C VAL A 422 31.50 3.23 -5.41
N SER A 423 32.78 3.18 -5.77
CA SER A 423 33.87 3.02 -4.79
C SER A 423 34.80 4.24 -4.79
N GLY A 424 34.82 4.96 -3.66
CA GLY A 424 35.80 6.01 -3.36
C GLY A 424 35.44 7.43 -3.84
N GLY A 425 34.74 8.20 -3.02
CA GLY A 425 34.76 9.68 -3.05
C GLY A 425 34.09 10.41 -4.22
N VAL A 426 33.79 9.75 -5.35
CA VAL A 426 33.31 10.41 -6.59
C VAL A 426 31.86 10.92 -6.54
N ALA A 427 31.15 10.78 -5.42
CA ALA A 427 29.74 11.19 -5.30
C ALA A 427 29.48 12.68 -5.62
N GLN A 428 30.46 13.56 -5.38
CA GLN A 428 30.35 14.98 -5.74
C GLN A 428 30.45 15.26 -7.25
N THR A 429 30.95 14.33 -8.06
CA THR A 429 31.12 14.53 -9.52
C THR A 429 29.86 14.19 -10.32
N PHE A 430 28.95 13.38 -9.77
CA PHE A 430 27.74 12.94 -10.46
C PHE A 430 26.53 13.86 -10.27
N GLY A 431 26.60 14.89 -9.43
CA GLY A 431 25.45 15.70 -9.02
C GLY A 431 24.69 16.44 -10.13
N THR A 432 25.19 16.47 -11.37
CA THR A 432 24.56 17.08 -12.56
C THR A 432 24.26 16.06 -13.67
N VAL A 433 24.34 14.75 -13.40
CA VAL A 433 24.20 13.71 -14.43
C VAL A 433 22.72 13.37 -14.64
N GLU A 434 22.16 13.86 -15.73
CA GLU A 434 20.78 13.56 -16.16
C GLU A 434 20.65 12.19 -16.84
N VAL A 435 21.71 11.71 -17.49
CA VAL A 435 21.72 10.45 -18.26
C VAL A 435 22.95 9.63 -17.89
N LEU A 436 22.74 8.41 -17.41
CA LEU A 436 23.79 7.42 -17.13
C LEU A 436 23.47 6.11 -17.84
N ASP A 437 24.25 5.79 -18.87
CA ASP A 437 24.20 4.51 -19.58
C ASP A 437 25.52 3.76 -19.37
N LEU A 438 25.44 2.60 -18.72
CA LEU A 438 26.53 1.66 -18.46
C LEU A 438 26.15 0.24 -18.89
N SER A 439 25.21 0.12 -19.85
CA SER A 439 24.75 -1.16 -20.37
C SER A 439 25.85 -1.93 -21.10
N TYR A 440 25.69 -3.26 -21.25
CA TYR A 440 26.60 -4.17 -21.96
C TYR A 440 28.04 -4.21 -21.40
N ASN A 441 28.17 -4.09 -20.07
CA ASN A 441 29.44 -4.21 -19.37
C ASN A 441 29.51 -5.52 -18.56
N GLN A 442 30.56 -5.69 -17.75
CA GLN A 442 30.71 -6.82 -16.82
C GLN A 442 30.59 -6.37 -15.36
N LEU A 443 29.89 -5.25 -15.10
CA LEU A 443 29.71 -4.69 -13.77
C LEU A 443 28.91 -5.65 -12.89
N SER A 444 29.26 -5.75 -11.61
CA SER A 444 28.77 -6.82 -10.74
C SER A 444 28.67 -6.37 -9.29
N GLY A 445 27.71 -6.92 -8.55
CA GLY A 445 27.43 -6.58 -7.16
C GLY A 445 26.00 -6.10 -6.98
N GLU A 446 25.70 -5.51 -5.82
CA GLU A 446 24.38 -4.93 -5.56
C GLU A 446 24.25 -3.53 -6.18
N LEU A 447 23.03 -3.17 -6.60
CA LEU A 447 22.74 -1.83 -7.10
C LEU A 447 22.77 -0.81 -5.93
N PRO A 448 23.49 0.32 -6.07
CA PRO A 448 23.41 1.40 -5.10
C PRO A 448 22.05 2.09 -5.18
N GLY A 449 21.65 2.80 -4.12
CA GLY A 449 20.36 3.51 -4.11
C GLY A 449 20.30 4.79 -4.96
N PHE A 450 21.40 5.26 -5.56
CA PHE A 450 21.44 6.53 -6.32
C PHE A 450 20.94 7.81 -5.58
N ASN A 451 20.79 7.77 -4.25
CA ASN A 451 20.36 8.88 -3.36
C ASN A 451 21.21 10.17 -3.41
N PHE A 452 22.17 10.26 -4.33
CA PHE A 452 23.14 11.33 -4.50
C PHE A 452 23.08 11.97 -5.90
N VAL A 453 22.17 11.52 -6.78
CA VAL A 453 22.01 12.01 -8.17
C VAL A 453 20.56 12.46 -8.41
N TYR A 454 20.16 13.58 -7.80
CA TYR A 454 18.77 14.05 -7.80
C TYR A 454 18.24 14.44 -9.19
N ASP A 455 19.13 14.85 -10.11
CA ASP A 455 18.78 15.27 -11.48
C ASP A 455 18.74 14.10 -12.49
N LEU A 456 18.98 12.86 -12.05
CA LEU A 456 19.03 11.68 -12.93
C LEU A 456 17.64 11.35 -13.51
N GLN A 457 17.52 11.48 -14.83
CA GLN A 457 16.31 11.18 -15.61
C GLN A 457 16.40 9.81 -16.28
N VAL A 458 17.56 9.44 -16.83
CA VAL A 458 17.76 8.18 -17.56
C VAL A 458 18.85 7.35 -16.91
N LEU A 459 18.51 6.14 -16.46
CA LEU A 459 19.46 5.17 -15.91
C LEU A 459 19.36 3.83 -16.67
N LYS A 460 20.44 3.46 -17.36
CA LYS A 460 20.54 2.21 -18.11
C LYS A 460 21.75 1.42 -17.63
N LEU A 461 21.49 0.23 -17.11
CA LEU A 461 22.48 -0.70 -16.53
C LEU A 461 22.31 -2.11 -17.11
N SER A 462 21.64 -2.25 -18.25
CA SER A 462 21.25 -3.54 -18.81
C SER A 462 22.42 -4.38 -19.30
N ASN A 463 22.23 -5.70 -19.40
CA ASN A 463 23.26 -6.66 -19.84
C ASN A 463 24.56 -6.53 -19.03
N ASN A 464 24.44 -6.71 -17.72
CA ASN A 464 25.53 -6.69 -16.74
C ASN A 464 25.44 -7.93 -15.82
N ARG A 465 26.10 -7.90 -14.66
CA ARG A 465 26.07 -8.97 -13.63
C ARG A 465 25.63 -8.43 -12.26
N PHE A 466 24.78 -7.40 -12.24
CA PHE A 466 24.22 -6.89 -10.98
C PHE A 466 23.30 -7.95 -10.35
N SER A 467 23.27 -7.99 -9.03
CA SER A 467 22.62 -9.04 -8.24
C SER A 467 21.99 -8.49 -6.96
N GLY A 468 21.12 -9.25 -6.31
CA GLY A 468 20.40 -8.80 -5.11
C GLY A 468 19.13 -8.05 -5.46
N TYR A 469 18.61 -7.24 -4.53
CA TYR A 469 17.31 -6.58 -4.67
C TYR A 469 17.39 -5.25 -5.42
N ILE A 470 16.32 -4.86 -6.11
CA ILE A 470 16.17 -3.52 -6.68
C ILE A 470 15.96 -2.52 -5.52
N PRO A 471 16.77 -1.45 -5.41
CA PRO A 471 16.56 -0.39 -4.41
C PRO A 471 15.18 0.29 -4.55
N ASN A 472 14.42 0.35 -3.45
CA ASN A 472 13.03 0.85 -3.43
C ASN A 472 12.86 2.26 -3.99
N ASN A 473 13.86 3.11 -3.82
CA ASN A 473 13.90 4.51 -4.25
C ASN A 473 14.04 4.68 -5.78
N LEU A 474 14.50 3.67 -6.52
CA LEU A 474 14.42 3.67 -7.99
C LEU A 474 12.98 3.51 -8.50
N LEU A 475 12.06 3.01 -7.66
CA LEU A 475 10.67 2.71 -8.02
C LEU A 475 9.64 3.58 -7.29
N LYS A 476 10.07 4.50 -6.40
CA LYS A 476 9.22 5.36 -5.56
C LYS A 476 9.54 6.84 -5.78
N GLY A 477 8.51 7.68 -5.85
CA GLY A 477 8.59 9.07 -6.29
C GLY A 477 9.21 10.09 -5.32
N ASP A 478 9.92 9.65 -4.27
CA ASP A 478 10.30 10.50 -3.14
C ASP A 478 11.74 11.07 -3.21
N SER A 479 12.55 10.66 -4.20
CA SER A 479 13.99 11.00 -4.22
C SER A 479 14.66 11.19 -5.60
N LEU A 480 14.05 10.81 -6.71
CA LEU A 480 14.68 10.84 -8.04
C LEU A 480 13.68 11.24 -9.12
N VAL A 481 14.13 11.98 -10.13
CA VAL A 481 13.32 12.46 -11.27
C VAL A 481 13.33 11.50 -12.47
N LEU A 482 13.67 10.22 -12.25
CA LEU A 482 13.82 9.20 -13.29
C LEU A 482 12.59 9.11 -14.19
N THR A 483 12.79 9.25 -15.50
CA THR A 483 11.82 9.01 -16.57
C THR A 483 12.04 7.65 -17.23
N ASP A 484 13.27 7.16 -17.28
CA ASP A 484 13.63 5.92 -17.98
C ASP A 484 14.60 5.08 -17.13
N LEU A 485 14.20 3.86 -16.79
CA LEU A 485 14.98 2.91 -16.02
C LEU A 485 15.07 1.57 -16.76
N ASP A 486 16.28 1.18 -17.16
CA ASP A 486 16.58 -0.12 -17.77
C ASP A 486 17.62 -0.89 -16.94
N LEU A 487 17.16 -1.95 -16.28
CA LEU A 487 17.97 -2.88 -15.49
C LEU A 487 17.96 -4.31 -16.10
N SER A 488 17.52 -4.45 -17.36
CA SER A 488 17.31 -5.75 -18.00
C SER A 488 18.60 -6.57 -18.17
N GLY A 489 18.51 -7.89 -18.32
CA GLY A 489 19.68 -8.75 -18.56
C GLY A 489 20.69 -8.70 -17.40
N ASN A 490 20.21 -8.86 -16.18
CA ASN A 490 21.02 -8.88 -14.97
C ASN A 490 20.64 -10.10 -14.11
N ASN A 491 21.17 -10.18 -12.88
CA ASN A 491 20.95 -11.26 -11.94
C ASN A 491 20.18 -10.77 -10.69
N LEU A 492 19.36 -9.73 -10.84
CA LEU A 492 18.55 -9.11 -9.77
C LEU A 492 17.42 -10.05 -9.35
N SER A 493 17.01 -9.97 -8.09
CA SER A 493 16.14 -10.96 -7.45
C SER A 493 15.16 -10.35 -6.45
N GLY A 494 14.08 -11.08 -6.15
CA GLY A 494 13.09 -10.71 -5.14
C GLY A 494 11.84 -10.02 -5.71
N PRO A 495 10.89 -9.63 -4.83
CA PRO A 495 9.58 -9.15 -5.23
C PRO A 495 9.53 -7.64 -5.48
N ILE A 496 8.71 -7.25 -6.46
CA ILE A 496 8.36 -5.85 -6.74
C ILE A 496 6.97 -5.59 -6.16
N SER A 497 6.89 -5.03 -4.95
CA SER A 497 5.61 -4.85 -4.25
C SER A 497 4.72 -3.78 -4.87
N MET A 498 5.30 -2.62 -5.19
CA MET A 498 4.61 -1.47 -5.78
C MET A 498 5.60 -0.53 -6.47
N ILE A 499 5.18 0.09 -7.58
CA ILE A 499 5.88 1.20 -8.22
C ILE A 499 5.01 2.45 -7.97
N THR A 500 5.57 3.47 -7.34
CA THR A 500 4.87 4.73 -7.02
C THR A 500 5.52 5.96 -7.65
N SER A 501 6.56 5.79 -8.47
CA SER A 501 7.15 6.90 -9.21
C SER A 501 6.11 7.56 -10.13
N THR A 502 6.02 8.88 -10.03
CA THR A 502 5.13 9.74 -10.83
C THR A 502 5.84 10.30 -12.07
N THR A 503 7.18 10.21 -12.14
CA THR A 503 8.01 10.66 -13.26
C THR A 503 8.37 9.52 -14.22
N LEU A 504 8.44 8.29 -13.71
CA LEU A 504 8.90 7.14 -14.49
C LEU A 504 7.90 6.79 -15.60
N ASN A 505 8.37 6.87 -16.83
CA ASN A 505 7.63 6.60 -18.05
C ASN A 505 8.01 5.23 -18.65
N THR A 506 9.30 4.89 -18.63
CA THR A 506 9.85 3.65 -19.18
C THR A 506 10.49 2.83 -18.06
N LEU A 507 10.01 1.61 -17.86
CA LEU A 507 10.58 0.65 -16.93
C LEU A 507 10.85 -0.68 -17.64
N ASN A 508 12.12 -1.05 -17.74
CA ASN A 508 12.55 -2.36 -18.22
C ASN A 508 13.34 -3.09 -17.12
N LEU A 509 12.80 -4.23 -16.66
CA LEU A 509 13.40 -5.13 -15.67
C LEU A 509 13.51 -6.57 -16.20
N SER A 510 13.42 -6.78 -17.51
CA SER A 510 13.36 -8.11 -18.09
C SER A 510 14.66 -8.90 -17.97
N SER A 511 14.61 -10.21 -18.19
CA SER A 511 15.77 -11.10 -18.14
C SER A 511 16.55 -10.98 -16.82
N ASN A 512 15.84 -11.23 -15.71
CA ASN A 512 16.36 -11.19 -14.34
C ASN A 512 15.82 -12.42 -13.55
N VAL A 513 15.95 -12.42 -12.22
CA VAL A 513 15.52 -13.48 -11.31
C VAL A 513 14.46 -12.95 -10.32
N LEU A 514 13.64 -11.99 -10.76
CA LEU A 514 12.61 -11.34 -9.93
C LEU A 514 11.45 -12.31 -9.68
N SER A 515 10.93 -12.34 -8.45
CA SER A 515 10.10 -13.44 -7.94
C SER A 515 8.90 -12.95 -7.15
N GLY A 516 7.78 -13.68 -7.19
CA GLY A 516 6.55 -13.34 -6.46
C GLY A 516 5.52 -12.62 -7.35
N GLU A 517 4.45 -12.09 -6.74
CA GLU A 517 3.35 -11.47 -7.49
C GLU A 517 3.72 -10.14 -8.17
N LEU A 518 3.05 -9.83 -9.29
CA LEU A 518 3.12 -8.55 -10.01
C LEU A 518 2.94 -7.34 -9.07
N PRO A 519 3.50 -6.15 -9.37
CA PRO A 519 3.32 -4.97 -8.52
C PRO A 519 1.86 -4.51 -8.41
N LEU A 520 1.48 -3.97 -7.25
CA LEU A 520 0.13 -3.46 -6.97
C LEU A 520 -0.25 -2.22 -7.79
N LEU A 521 0.75 -1.44 -8.22
CA LEU A 521 0.65 -0.19 -8.96
C LEU A 521 1.89 -0.04 -9.85
N THR A 522 1.75 0.64 -10.99
CA THR A 522 2.81 0.98 -11.96
C THR A 522 3.23 2.45 -11.97
N GLY A 523 2.66 3.28 -11.08
CA GLY A 523 2.90 4.72 -11.09
C GLY A 523 2.41 5.36 -12.40
N SER A 524 3.28 6.16 -13.03
CA SER A 524 2.99 6.83 -14.32
C SER A 524 3.46 6.06 -15.56
N CYS A 525 4.04 4.86 -15.42
CA CYS A 525 4.73 4.17 -16.51
C CYS A 525 3.84 3.94 -17.75
N ALA A 526 4.33 4.34 -18.92
CA ALA A 526 3.74 4.04 -20.22
C ALA A 526 4.33 2.76 -20.84
N VAL A 527 5.58 2.42 -20.53
CA VAL A 527 6.26 1.22 -21.01
C VAL A 527 6.72 0.40 -19.80
N VAL A 528 6.25 -0.85 -19.72
CA VAL A 528 6.58 -1.79 -18.64
C VAL A 528 6.96 -3.14 -19.25
N ASP A 529 8.23 -3.51 -19.13
CA ASP A 529 8.76 -4.82 -19.48
C ASP A 529 9.27 -5.53 -18.21
N LEU A 530 8.58 -6.61 -17.84
CA LEU A 530 8.93 -7.51 -16.73
C LEU A 530 9.19 -8.94 -17.24
N SER A 531 9.39 -9.11 -18.54
CA SER A 531 9.52 -10.42 -19.18
C SER A 531 10.75 -11.21 -18.72
N SER A 532 10.75 -12.53 -18.94
CA SER A 532 11.90 -13.41 -18.61
C SER A 532 12.34 -13.28 -17.14
N ASN A 533 11.42 -13.57 -16.23
CA ASN A 533 11.60 -13.52 -14.77
C ASN A 533 10.92 -14.74 -14.11
N GLN A 534 10.79 -14.73 -12.78
CA GLN A 534 10.12 -15.77 -11.97
C GLN A 534 8.84 -15.23 -11.30
N LEU A 535 8.15 -14.28 -11.93
CA LEU A 535 6.94 -13.69 -11.38
C LEU A 535 5.77 -14.68 -11.43
N GLU A 536 5.02 -14.78 -10.35
CA GLU A 536 3.98 -15.80 -10.14
C GLU A 536 2.63 -15.17 -9.72
N GLY A 537 1.63 -16.01 -9.46
CA GLY A 537 0.29 -15.56 -9.09
C GLY A 537 -0.55 -15.10 -10.28
N ASN A 538 -1.65 -14.40 -10.00
CA ASN A 538 -2.67 -14.10 -10.99
C ASN A 538 -2.68 -12.64 -11.49
N LEU A 539 -3.32 -12.44 -12.63
CA LEU A 539 -3.39 -11.14 -13.32
C LEU A 539 -4.37 -10.14 -12.67
N SER A 540 -5.02 -10.44 -11.53
CA SER A 540 -5.99 -9.53 -10.90
C SER A 540 -5.38 -8.18 -10.51
N ARG A 541 -4.07 -8.13 -10.27
CA ARG A 541 -3.35 -6.88 -9.96
C ARG A 541 -3.33 -5.90 -11.13
N LEU A 542 -3.46 -6.38 -12.38
CA LEU A 542 -3.56 -5.52 -13.54
C LEU A 542 -4.76 -4.57 -13.44
N LEU A 543 -5.85 -4.91 -12.74
CA LEU A 543 -7.04 -4.07 -12.54
C LEU A 543 -6.78 -2.69 -11.89
N LYS A 544 -5.55 -2.41 -11.45
CA LYS A 544 -5.12 -1.12 -10.88
C LYS A 544 -4.07 -0.39 -11.73
N TRP A 545 -3.64 -0.99 -12.83
CA TRP A 545 -2.61 -0.43 -13.70
C TRP A 545 -3.29 0.43 -14.77
N GLY A 546 -2.74 1.61 -15.05
CA GLY A 546 -3.29 2.52 -16.05
C GLY A 546 -2.19 3.29 -16.78
N ASN A 547 -2.58 4.00 -17.85
CA ASN A 547 -1.69 4.81 -18.69
C ASN A 547 -0.65 4.03 -19.53
N ILE A 548 -0.72 2.69 -19.56
CA ILE A 548 0.25 1.85 -20.26
C ILE A 548 0.00 1.80 -21.79
N GLU A 549 1.07 1.95 -22.55
CA GLU A 549 1.14 1.81 -24.01
C GLU A 549 1.82 0.50 -24.46
N ILE A 550 2.83 0.02 -23.71
CA ILE A 550 3.57 -1.21 -24.00
C ILE A 550 3.67 -2.03 -22.71
N LEU A 551 3.17 -3.27 -22.75
CA LEU A 551 3.23 -4.21 -21.64
C LEU A 551 3.80 -5.56 -22.11
N ASP A 552 4.93 -5.96 -21.55
CA ASP A 552 5.48 -7.32 -21.71
C ASP A 552 5.64 -8.00 -20.34
N LEU A 553 4.92 -9.11 -20.16
CA LEU A 553 4.99 -10.01 -19.00
C LEU A 553 5.36 -11.44 -19.41
N SER A 554 5.87 -11.63 -20.63
CA SER A 554 6.14 -12.96 -21.18
C SER A 554 7.24 -13.70 -20.40
N HIS A 555 7.33 -15.02 -20.56
CA HIS A 555 8.36 -15.85 -19.94
C HIS A 555 8.40 -15.69 -18.40
N ASN A 556 7.28 -15.98 -17.74
CA ASN A 556 7.11 -15.92 -16.30
C ASN A 556 6.33 -17.17 -15.81
N HIS A 557 5.83 -17.14 -14.56
CA HIS A 557 5.05 -18.22 -13.93
C HIS A 557 3.62 -17.75 -13.58
N LEU A 558 3.07 -16.83 -14.38
CA LEU A 558 1.74 -16.26 -14.14
C LEU A 558 0.63 -17.27 -14.46
N VAL A 559 -0.42 -17.28 -13.65
CA VAL A 559 -1.51 -18.27 -13.68
C VAL A 559 -2.91 -17.65 -13.64
N GLY A 560 -3.91 -18.43 -14.03
CA GLY A 560 -5.32 -18.03 -13.99
C GLY A 560 -5.76 -17.27 -15.26
N SER A 561 -6.96 -16.71 -15.21
CA SER A 561 -7.58 -16.09 -16.37
C SER A 561 -7.12 -14.66 -16.62
N ILE A 562 -7.09 -14.29 -17.90
CA ILE A 562 -6.86 -12.91 -18.34
C ILE A 562 -8.12 -12.09 -18.00
N PRO A 563 -8.01 -11.02 -17.20
CA PRO A 563 -9.19 -10.30 -16.72
C PRO A 563 -9.88 -9.48 -17.82
N GLU A 564 -11.20 -9.33 -17.72
CA GLU A 564 -12.01 -8.45 -18.57
C GLU A 564 -11.79 -6.98 -18.16
N VAL A 565 -10.82 -6.29 -18.78
CA VAL A 565 -10.44 -4.92 -18.40
C VAL A 565 -10.36 -3.98 -19.59
N THR A 566 -11.21 -2.94 -19.59
CA THR A 566 -11.41 -2.07 -20.77
C THR A 566 -10.90 -0.64 -20.57
N ALA A 567 -11.27 0.02 -19.48
CA ALA A 567 -11.11 1.47 -19.32
C ALA A 567 -9.66 1.97 -19.10
N GLN A 568 -8.77 1.12 -18.60
CA GLN A 568 -7.42 1.55 -18.17
C GLN A 568 -6.33 1.39 -19.25
N PHE A 569 -6.58 0.52 -20.24
CA PHE A 569 -5.65 0.14 -21.31
C PHE A 569 -5.99 0.82 -22.66
N LEU A 570 -6.75 1.93 -22.64
CA LEU A 570 -7.14 2.69 -23.84
C LEU A 570 -5.96 3.26 -24.65
N ARG A 571 -4.74 3.25 -24.10
CA ARG A 571 -3.50 3.67 -24.77
C ARG A 571 -2.64 2.50 -25.27
N LEU A 572 -3.00 1.26 -24.94
CA LEU A 572 -2.20 0.06 -25.19
C LEU A 572 -2.03 -0.21 -26.69
N LYS A 573 -0.78 -0.40 -27.11
CA LYS A 573 -0.33 -0.68 -28.48
C LYS A 573 0.26 -2.08 -28.60
N TYR A 574 0.98 -2.51 -27.59
CA TYR A 574 1.66 -3.80 -27.52
C TYR A 574 1.30 -4.50 -26.21
N LEU A 575 0.83 -5.74 -26.31
CA LEU A 575 0.55 -6.59 -25.16
C LEU A 575 1.12 -7.99 -25.40
N ASN A 576 2.06 -8.40 -24.56
CA ASN A 576 2.65 -9.73 -24.58
C ASN A 576 2.53 -10.40 -23.20
N LEU A 577 1.86 -11.56 -23.18
CA LEU A 577 1.70 -12.45 -22.01
C LEU A 577 2.19 -13.88 -22.30
N SER A 578 2.97 -14.08 -23.38
CA SER A 578 3.34 -15.43 -23.84
C SER A 578 4.27 -16.18 -22.88
N HIS A 579 4.39 -17.49 -23.05
CA HIS A 579 5.24 -18.33 -22.18
C HIS A 579 4.91 -18.18 -20.68
N ASN A 580 3.64 -18.41 -20.33
CA ASN A 580 3.12 -18.40 -18.96
C ASN A 580 2.24 -19.64 -18.74
N SER A 581 1.43 -19.67 -17.68
CA SER A 581 0.44 -20.72 -17.39
C SER A 581 -0.97 -20.15 -17.21
N LEU A 582 -1.31 -19.16 -18.05
CA LEU A 582 -2.63 -18.52 -18.10
C LEU A 582 -3.66 -19.46 -18.72
N ASN A 583 -4.90 -19.42 -18.24
CA ASN A 583 -5.97 -20.34 -18.66
C ASN A 583 -7.32 -19.64 -18.86
N GLY A 584 -8.33 -20.40 -19.32
CA GLY A 584 -9.64 -19.85 -19.67
C GLY A 584 -9.64 -19.11 -21.01
N SER A 585 -10.77 -18.48 -21.35
CA SER A 585 -10.99 -17.93 -22.68
C SER A 585 -10.43 -16.53 -22.90
N LEU A 586 -10.19 -16.18 -24.17
CA LEU A 586 -9.82 -14.82 -24.59
C LEU A 586 -10.87 -13.79 -24.12
N PRO A 587 -10.48 -12.74 -23.36
CA PRO A 587 -11.42 -11.75 -22.84
C PRO A 587 -11.88 -10.79 -23.94
N ARG A 588 -13.17 -10.44 -23.93
CA ARG A 588 -13.79 -9.55 -24.93
C ARG A 588 -13.31 -8.11 -24.81
N ALA A 589 -12.79 -7.70 -23.66
CA ALA A 589 -12.24 -6.38 -23.40
C ALA A 589 -11.15 -5.97 -24.39
N ILE A 590 -10.37 -6.92 -24.91
CA ILE A 590 -9.29 -6.66 -25.89
C ILE A 590 -9.84 -6.02 -27.17
N LEU A 591 -11.09 -6.33 -27.54
CA LEU A 591 -11.79 -5.73 -28.68
C LEU A 591 -12.05 -4.23 -28.50
N GLN A 592 -11.89 -3.69 -27.29
CA GLN A 592 -12.13 -2.29 -26.95
C GLN A 592 -10.83 -1.47 -26.86
N PHE A 593 -9.66 -2.03 -27.19
CA PHE A 593 -8.38 -1.31 -27.15
C PHE A 593 -8.11 -0.59 -28.48
N PRO A 594 -8.35 0.74 -28.57
CA PRO A 594 -8.45 1.45 -29.86
C PRO A 594 -7.09 1.74 -30.53
N LYS A 595 -5.99 1.27 -29.94
CA LYS A 595 -4.62 1.49 -30.41
C LYS A 595 -3.80 0.20 -30.49
N LEU A 596 -4.39 -0.96 -30.19
CA LEU A 596 -3.67 -2.22 -30.12
C LEU A 596 -3.19 -2.66 -31.51
N THR A 597 -1.88 -2.82 -31.67
CA THR A 597 -1.23 -3.26 -32.91
C THR A 597 -0.63 -4.65 -32.80
N THR A 598 -0.18 -5.08 -31.61
CA THR A 598 0.48 -6.38 -31.37
C THR A 598 -0.15 -7.06 -30.15
N LEU A 599 -0.54 -8.32 -30.31
CA LEU A 599 -1.10 -9.15 -29.25
C LEU A 599 -0.45 -10.54 -29.28
N ASP A 600 0.29 -10.89 -28.24
CA ASP A 600 0.90 -12.22 -28.08
C ASP A 600 0.49 -12.88 -26.76
N PHE A 601 -0.32 -13.94 -26.86
CA PHE A 601 -0.69 -14.83 -25.76
C PHE A 601 -0.24 -16.28 -26.01
N SER A 602 0.74 -16.49 -26.90
CA SER A 602 1.23 -17.82 -27.23
C SER A 602 1.84 -18.59 -26.04
N PHE A 603 1.99 -19.90 -26.14
CA PHE A 603 2.57 -20.75 -25.10
C PHE A 603 1.92 -20.57 -23.72
N ASN A 604 0.60 -20.80 -23.68
CA ASN A 604 -0.24 -20.74 -22.48
C ASN A 604 -1.24 -21.93 -22.47
N GLN A 605 -2.25 -21.87 -21.61
CA GLN A 605 -3.30 -22.90 -21.45
C GLN A 605 -4.70 -22.30 -21.75
N LEU A 606 -4.78 -21.33 -22.65
CA LEU A 606 -6.04 -20.64 -22.99
C LEU A 606 -6.98 -21.57 -23.74
N ASP A 607 -8.29 -21.41 -23.54
CA ASP A 607 -9.34 -22.29 -24.09
C ASP A 607 -10.49 -21.51 -24.75
N GLY A 608 -11.51 -22.23 -25.22
CA GLY A 608 -12.67 -21.64 -25.88
C GLY A 608 -12.38 -21.16 -27.32
N PRO A 609 -13.31 -20.38 -27.91
CA PRO A 609 -13.22 -19.97 -29.31
C PRO A 609 -12.34 -18.73 -29.54
N LEU A 610 -11.79 -18.63 -30.74
CA LEU A 610 -11.22 -17.38 -31.25
C LEU A 610 -12.31 -16.30 -31.33
N LEU A 611 -11.99 -15.06 -30.93
CA LEU A 611 -12.90 -13.92 -31.10
C LEU A 611 -12.82 -13.40 -32.54
N PRO A 612 -13.89 -13.51 -33.37
CA PRO A 612 -13.82 -13.15 -34.79
C PRO A 612 -13.40 -11.70 -35.04
N ALA A 613 -13.81 -10.80 -34.15
CA ALA A 613 -13.51 -9.38 -34.20
C ALA A 613 -12.02 -9.04 -34.05
N LEU A 614 -11.16 -9.97 -33.58
CA LEU A 614 -9.71 -9.79 -33.60
C LEU A 614 -9.15 -9.87 -35.03
N LEU A 615 -9.69 -10.77 -35.86
CA LEU A 615 -9.27 -10.92 -37.27
C LEU A 615 -9.69 -9.71 -38.12
N THR A 616 -10.86 -9.15 -37.82
CA THR A 616 -11.41 -7.98 -38.52
C THR A 616 -11.02 -6.64 -37.88
N SER A 617 -10.06 -6.63 -36.95
CA SER A 617 -9.62 -5.40 -36.30
C SER A 617 -8.89 -4.47 -37.27
N VAL A 618 -9.23 -3.18 -37.24
CA VAL A 618 -8.61 -2.15 -38.09
C VAL A 618 -7.25 -1.69 -37.57
N THR A 619 -6.91 -1.93 -36.31
CA THR A 619 -5.63 -1.51 -35.70
C THR A 619 -4.62 -2.64 -35.55
N LEU A 620 -5.09 -3.88 -35.38
CA LEU A 620 -4.25 -5.03 -35.09
C LEU A 620 -3.43 -5.43 -36.33
N LYS A 621 -2.12 -5.66 -36.13
CA LYS A 621 -1.17 -6.05 -37.17
C LYS A 621 -0.61 -7.45 -36.92
N GLU A 622 -0.43 -7.82 -35.66
CA GLU A 622 0.22 -9.05 -35.27
C GLU A 622 -0.59 -9.74 -34.17
N LEU A 623 -1.01 -10.99 -34.43
CA LEU A 623 -1.79 -11.82 -33.53
C LEU A 623 -1.12 -13.18 -33.37
N HIS A 624 -0.63 -13.46 -32.16
CA HIS A 624 0.07 -14.68 -31.79
C HIS A 624 -0.70 -15.40 -30.67
N LEU A 625 -1.19 -16.59 -30.98
CA LEU A 625 -2.00 -17.44 -30.09
C LEU A 625 -1.50 -18.90 -30.08
N GLN A 626 -0.35 -19.17 -30.70
CA GLN A 626 0.14 -20.53 -30.90
C GLN A 626 0.46 -21.27 -29.60
N SER A 627 0.42 -22.61 -29.63
CA SER A 627 0.65 -23.45 -28.43
C SER A 627 -0.30 -23.09 -27.27
N ASN A 628 -1.60 -23.27 -27.51
CA ASN A 628 -2.69 -23.10 -26.53
C ASN A 628 -3.71 -24.24 -26.67
N THR A 629 -4.88 -24.13 -26.04
CA THR A 629 -5.98 -25.09 -26.16
C THR A 629 -7.27 -24.50 -26.76
N LEU A 630 -7.15 -23.42 -27.54
CA LEU A 630 -8.25 -22.77 -28.24
C LEU A 630 -8.89 -23.73 -29.24
N SER A 631 -10.21 -23.62 -29.47
CA SER A 631 -11.01 -24.65 -30.12
C SER A 631 -12.22 -24.10 -30.90
N GLY A 632 -12.86 -24.95 -31.70
CA GLY A 632 -14.01 -24.59 -32.53
C GLY A 632 -13.61 -24.03 -33.89
N SER A 633 -14.62 -23.61 -34.67
CA SER A 633 -14.39 -23.15 -36.04
C SER A 633 -13.86 -21.73 -36.12
N ILE A 634 -12.86 -21.51 -36.96
CA ILE A 634 -12.44 -20.17 -37.37
C ILE A 634 -13.54 -19.61 -38.29
N GLY A 635 -14.26 -18.57 -37.86
CA GLY A 635 -15.35 -18.00 -38.66
C GLY A 635 -15.54 -16.52 -38.36
N PHE A 636 -15.58 -15.69 -39.39
CA PHE A 636 -15.71 -14.24 -39.29
C PHE A 636 -16.42 -13.70 -40.55
N SER A 637 -17.15 -12.60 -40.42
CA SER A 637 -17.62 -11.84 -41.59
C SER A 637 -16.46 -11.04 -42.18
N PRO A 638 -16.32 -10.94 -43.51
CA PRO A 638 -15.23 -10.16 -44.10
C PRO A 638 -15.35 -8.68 -43.67
N PRO A 639 -14.22 -8.00 -43.36
CA PRO A 639 -14.26 -6.64 -42.84
C PRO A 639 -14.80 -5.65 -43.89
N SER A 640 -15.55 -4.64 -43.44
CA SER A 640 -16.12 -3.59 -44.30
C SER A 640 -15.09 -2.59 -44.87
N GLY A 641 -13.80 -2.83 -44.63
CA GLY A 641 -12.65 -2.02 -45.06
C GLY A 641 -11.35 -2.83 -44.91
N ASP A 642 -10.22 -2.26 -45.33
CA ASP A 642 -8.93 -2.98 -45.33
C ASP A 642 -8.46 -3.32 -43.90
N SER A 643 -8.28 -4.62 -43.63
CA SER A 643 -7.63 -5.09 -42.40
C SER A 643 -6.12 -4.85 -42.46
N ASN A 644 -5.55 -4.42 -41.34
CA ASN A 644 -4.12 -4.16 -41.18
C ASN A 644 -3.33 -5.39 -40.70
N LEU A 645 -3.97 -6.55 -40.56
CA LEU A 645 -3.36 -7.78 -40.06
C LEU A 645 -2.28 -8.29 -41.03
N ARG A 646 -1.06 -8.45 -40.53
CA ARG A 646 0.15 -8.92 -41.24
C ARG A 646 0.59 -10.30 -40.80
N VAL A 647 0.50 -10.58 -39.49
CA VAL A 647 0.91 -11.85 -38.90
C VAL A 647 -0.26 -12.45 -38.15
N LEU A 648 -0.63 -13.68 -38.53
CA LEU A 648 -1.58 -14.51 -37.81
C LEU A 648 -0.92 -15.87 -37.54
N ASP A 649 -0.62 -16.13 -36.27
CA ASP A 649 -0.19 -17.45 -35.81
C ASP A 649 -1.18 -18.00 -34.78
N ILE A 650 -1.89 -19.06 -35.17
CA ILE A 650 -2.85 -19.80 -34.35
C ILE A 650 -2.50 -21.29 -34.30
N SER A 651 -1.23 -21.62 -34.55
CA SER A 651 -0.75 -23.01 -34.63
C SER A 651 -0.74 -23.74 -33.29
N ASP A 652 -0.63 -25.07 -33.33
CA ASP A 652 -0.60 -25.95 -32.14
C ASP A 652 -1.74 -25.63 -31.15
N ASN A 653 -2.97 -25.76 -31.65
CA ASN A 653 -4.23 -25.51 -30.93
C ASN A 653 -5.24 -26.64 -31.25
N ARG A 654 -6.55 -26.42 -31.07
CA ARG A 654 -7.63 -27.40 -31.33
C ARG A 654 -8.72 -26.83 -32.24
N PHE A 655 -8.39 -25.88 -33.12
CA PHE A 655 -9.35 -25.32 -34.08
C PHE A 655 -9.81 -26.40 -35.06
N ASP A 656 -11.10 -26.42 -35.39
CA ASP A 656 -11.74 -27.45 -36.20
C ASP A 656 -12.67 -26.86 -37.29
N GLY A 657 -13.40 -27.73 -38.00
CA GLY A 657 -14.26 -27.32 -39.12
C GLY A 657 -13.46 -27.06 -40.40
N TYR A 658 -13.93 -26.10 -41.21
CA TYR A 658 -13.35 -25.74 -42.51
C TYR A 658 -12.50 -24.45 -42.38
N PHE A 659 -11.47 -24.31 -43.20
CA PHE A 659 -10.75 -23.05 -43.33
C PHE A 659 -11.56 -22.05 -44.18
N PRO A 660 -11.89 -20.84 -43.70
CA PRO A 660 -12.78 -19.92 -44.39
C PRO A 660 -12.31 -19.43 -45.77
N ASP A 661 -13.23 -19.38 -46.72
CA ASP A 661 -13.03 -18.78 -48.04
C ASP A 661 -12.73 -17.27 -47.92
N GLU A 662 -13.33 -16.61 -46.92
CA GLU A 662 -13.18 -15.18 -46.62
C GLU A 662 -11.74 -14.76 -46.31
N PHE A 663 -10.85 -15.68 -45.94
CA PHE A 663 -9.44 -15.37 -45.70
C PHE A 663 -8.74 -14.79 -46.93
N GLY A 664 -9.22 -15.09 -48.14
CA GLY A 664 -8.67 -14.52 -49.38
C GLY A 664 -8.73 -12.99 -49.45
N ASN A 665 -9.56 -12.34 -48.63
CA ASN A 665 -9.75 -10.90 -48.61
C ASN A 665 -8.68 -10.14 -47.79
N PHE A 666 -7.82 -10.83 -47.03
CA PHE A 666 -6.78 -10.17 -46.22
C PHE A 666 -5.55 -9.79 -47.04
N SER A 667 -5.66 -8.72 -47.82
CA SER A 667 -4.61 -8.17 -48.68
C SER A 667 -3.27 -7.85 -47.96
N SER A 668 -3.32 -7.60 -46.65
CA SER A 668 -2.18 -7.23 -45.79
C SER A 668 -1.39 -8.39 -45.17
N ILE A 669 -1.83 -9.65 -45.27
CA ILE A 669 -1.17 -10.76 -44.56
C ILE A 669 0.18 -11.14 -45.23
N GLU A 670 1.23 -11.12 -44.42
CA GLU A 670 2.60 -11.54 -44.76
C GLU A 670 2.91 -12.94 -44.22
N VAL A 671 2.37 -13.32 -43.05
CA VAL A 671 2.60 -14.61 -42.39
C VAL A 671 1.28 -15.19 -41.90
N LEU A 672 0.97 -16.40 -42.35
CA LEU A 672 -0.19 -17.18 -41.92
C LEU A 672 0.27 -18.56 -41.44
N ASN A 673 0.04 -18.86 -40.18
CA ASN A 673 0.34 -20.16 -39.59
C ASN A 673 -0.89 -20.71 -38.84
N VAL A 674 -1.41 -21.83 -39.36
CA VAL A 674 -2.54 -22.57 -38.78
C VAL A 674 -2.18 -24.04 -38.52
N GLY A 675 -0.88 -24.37 -38.58
CA GLY A 675 -0.41 -25.74 -38.44
C GLY A 675 -0.71 -26.35 -37.07
N GLY A 676 -0.81 -27.67 -36.95
CA GLY A 676 -1.05 -28.33 -35.66
C GLY A 676 -2.45 -28.08 -35.10
N ASN A 677 -3.48 -28.21 -35.93
CA ASN A 677 -4.90 -28.05 -35.57
C ASN A 677 -5.72 -29.23 -36.13
N ASN A 678 -7.04 -29.19 -35.96
CA ASN A 678 -7.98 -30.20 -36.47
C ASN A 678 -8.78 -29.68 -37.70
N LEU A 679 -8.24 -28.72 -38.46
CA LEU A 679 -8.92 -28.13 -39.61
C LEU A 679 -9.05 -29.14 -40.76
N SER A 680 -10.16 -29.09 -41.47
CA SER A 680 -10.59 -30.14 -42.41
C SER A 680 -11.19 -29.58 -43.72
N GLY A 681 -11.51 -30.48 -44.65
CA GLY A 681 -12.03 -30.13 -45.97
C GLY A 681 -10.94 -29.63 -46.93
N SER A 682 -11.34 -28.99 -48.03
CA SER A 682 -10.41 -28.49 -49.05
C SER A 682 -9.91 -27.09 -48.73
N LEU A 683 -8.62 -26.83 -49.00
CA LEU A 683 -8.06 -25.47 -48.92
C LEU A 683 -8.66 -24.59 -50.05
N PRO A 684 -9.25 -23.42 -49.73
CA PRO A 684 -10.01 -22.66 -50.72
C PRO A 684 -9.11 -21.93 -51.72
N THR A 685 -9.59 -21.81 -52.96
CA THR A 685 -8.85 -21.09 -54.01
C THR A 685 -8.77 -19.58 -53.77
N SER A 686 -9.58 -19.02 -52.87
CA SER A 686 -9.50 -17.61 -52.47
C SER A 686 -8.17 -17.26 -51.81
N ILE A 687 -7.43 -18.24 -51.25
CA ILE A 687 -6.12 -18.01 -50.60
C ILE A 687 -5.06 -17.38 -51.52
N GLY A 688 -5.22 -17.49 -52.84
CA GLY A 688 -4.41 -16.76 -53.83
C GLY A 688 -4.60 -15.24 -53.82
N GLY A 689 -5.64 -14.72 -53.17
CA GLY A 689 -5.88 -13.29 -52.95
C GLY A 689 -4.91 -12.62 -51.96
N LEU A 690 -4.18 -13.42 -51.17
CA LEU A 690 -3.17 -12.97 -50.19
C LEU A 690 -1.89 -12.45 -50.89
N SER A 691 -2.00 -11.36 -51.64
CA SER A 691 -1.02 -10.94 -52.67
C SER A 691 0.42 -10.71 -52.18
N ILE A 692 0.63 -10.44 -50.89
CA ILE A 692 1.96 -10.18 -50.29
C ILE A 692 2.46 -11.29 -49.36
N LEU A 693 1.79 -12.44 -49.31
CA LEU A 693 2.11 -13.56 -48.42
C LEU A 693 3.55 -14.06 -48.61
N LYS A 694 4.31 -14.16 -47.52
CA LYS A 694 5.71 -14.60 -47.46
C LYS A 694 5.84 -15.98 -46.82
N SER A 695 5.02 -16.31 -45.82
CA SER A 695 5.05 -17.61 -45.13
C SER A 695 3.66 -18.18 -44.96
N LEU A 696 3.49 -19.46 -45.30
CA LEU A 696 2.27 -20.22 -45.09
C LEU A 696 2.57 -21.60 -44.50
N ASP A 697 2.08 -21.87 -43.30
CA ASP A 697 2.09 -23.20 -42.70
C ASP A 697 0.66 -23.66 -42.38
N ILE A 698 0.27 -24.76 -43.02
CA ILE A 698 -1.02 -25.46 -42.85
C ILE A 698 -0.80 -26.91 -42.40
N SER A 699 0.42 -27.27 -41.99
CA SER A 699 0.81 -28.65 -41.71
C SER A 699 0.09 -29.23 -40.49
N ARG A 700 0.10 -30.56 -40.31
CA ARG A 700 -0.48 -31.23 -39.13
C ARG A 700 -1.95 -30.83 -38.91
N ASN A 701 -2.76 -31.06 -39.94
CA ASN A 701 -4.21 -30.83 -39.97
C ASN A 701 -4.88 -31.99 -40.75
N HIS A 702 -6.16 -31.86 -41.09
CA HIS A 702 -6.95 -32.83 -41.85
C HIS A 702 -7.40 -32.26 -43.22
N PHE A 703 -6.59 -31.39 -43.83
CA PHE A 703 -6.91 -30.83 -45.14
C PHE A 703 -6.88 -31.91 -46.23
N THR A 704 -7.84 -31.85 -47.14
CA THR A 704 -8.10 -32.84 -48.20
C THR A 704 -8.20 -32.16 -49.57
N GLY A 705 -8.26 -32.95 -50.65
CA GLY A 705 -8.36 -32.42 -52.00
C GLY A 705 -7.06 -31.79 -52.52
N PRO A 706 -7.12 -31.07 -53.66
CA PRO A 706 -5.94 -30.50 -54.31
C PRO A 706 -5.45 -29.21 -53.66
N ILE A 707 -4.14 -28.99 -53.72
CA ILE A 707 -3.51 -27.71 -53.36
C ILE A 707 -3.84 -26.67 -54.46
N PRO A 708 -4.41 -25.48 -54.13
CA PRO A 708 -4.68 -24.42 -55.10
C PRO A 708 -3.44 -23.98 -55.90
N ASN A 709 -3.62 -23.67 -57.18
CA ASN A 709 -2.50 -23.32 -58.07
C ASN A 709 -2.15 -21.82 -58.10
N ASN A 710 -2.92 -20.97 -57.41
CA ASN A 710 -2.88 -19.52 -57.52
C ASN A 710 -2.17 -18.80 -56.36
N PHE A 711 -1.31 -19.49 -55.61
CA PHE A 711 -0.46 -18.87 -54.58
C PHE A 711 0.47 -17.79 -55.17
N PRO A 712 0.74 -16.70 -54.43
CA PRO A 712 1.55 -15.59 -54.89
C PRO A 712 3.03 -15.97 -55.00
N ASN A 713 3.72 -15.35 -55.95
CA ASN A 713 5.16 -15.57 -56.16
C ASN A 713 6.04 -15.09 -55.00
N THR A 714 5.50 -14.20 -54.14
CA THR A 714 6.14 -13.66 -52.92
C THR A 714 6.40 -14.72 -51.84
N LEU A 715 5.77 -15.90 -51.94
CA LEU A 715 5.88 -16.95 -50.93
C LEU A 715 7.33 -17.48 -50.84
N GLN A 716 7.93 -17.36 -49.66
CA GLN A 716 9.31 -17.75 -49.32
C GLN A 716 9.38 -18.98 -48.43
N SER A 717 8.33 -19.23 -47.63
CA SER A 717 8.18 -20.42 -46.80
C SER A 717 6.81 -21.06 -47.04
N PHE A 718 6.78 -22.38 -47.17
CA PHE A 718 5.55 -23.16 -47.34
C PHE A 718 5.70 -24.52 -46.67
N ASN A 719 4.67 -24.93 -45.93
CA ASN A 719 4.57 -26.25 -45.33
C ASN A 719 3.10 -26.70 -45.26
N ALA A 720 2.81 -27.86 -45.85
CA ALA A 720 1.52 -28.53 -45.87
C ALA A 720 1.63 -30.02 -45.50
N SER A 721 2.78 -30.46 -44.97
CA SER A 721 3.02 -31.84 -44.52
C SER A 721 2.04 -32.27 -43.41
N TYR A 722 1.90 -33.57 -43.18
CA TYR A 722 0.96 -34.13 -42.18
C TYR A 722 -0.49 -33.66 -42.39
N ASN A 723 -1.01 -33.82 -43.61
CA ASN A 723 -2.41 -33.64 -43.99
C ASN A 723 -2.87 -34.84 -44.85
N ASP A 724 -4.10 -34.78 -45.38
CA ASP A 724 -4.74 -35.77 -46.26
C ASP A 724 -4.91 -35.24 -47.71
N LEU A 725 -4.03 -34.34 -48.15
CA LEU A 725 -4.08 -33.69 -49.47
C LEU A 725 -3.81 -34.67 -50.62
N SER A 726 -4.38 -34.36 -51.78
CA SER A 726 -4.38 -35.21 -52.97
C SER A 726 -4.11 -34.42 -54.26
N GLY A 727 -4.02 -35.11 -55.39
CA GLY A 727 -3.81 -34.45 -56.69
C GLY A 727 -2.36 -34.02 -56.92
N VAL A 728 -2.13 -33.07 -57.82
CA VAL A 728 -0.79 -32.73 -58.33
C VAL A 728 -0.27 -31.43 -57.69
N VAL A 729 0.98 -31.42 -57.21
CA VAL A 729 1.63 -30.22 -56.67
C VAL A 729 1.75 -29.13 -57.75
N PRO A 730 1.17 -27.93 -57.52
CA PRO A 730 1.25 -26.78 -58.42
C PRO A 730 2.68 -26.30 -58.72
N GLU A 731 2.92 -25.82 -59.94
CA GLU A 731 4.27 -25.53 -60.43
C GLU A 731 4.99 -24.44 -59.61
N ASN A 732 4.27 -23.40 -59.21
CA ASN A 732 4.75 -22.30 -58.36
C ASN A 732 5.19 -22.76 -56.96
N LEU A 733 4.72 -23.92 -56.49
CA LEU A 733 5.11 -24.51 -55.20
C LEU A 733 6.22 -25.56 -55.30
N ARG A 734 6.56 -26.06 -56.50
CA ARG A 734 7.62 -27.09 -56.67
C ARG A 734 9.03 -26.61 -56.32
N LYS A 735 9.20 -25.30 -56.09
CA LYS A 735 10.42 -24.68 -55.54
C LYS A 735 10.69 -25.06 -54.08
N PHE A 736 9.69 -25.53 -53.34
CA PHE A 736 9.82 -25.91 -51.93
C PHE A 736 10.28 -27.37 -51.74
N SER A 737 10.82 -27.64 -50.55
CA SER A 737 11.38 -28.96 -50.21
C SER A 737 10.32 -30.07 -50.22
N LEU A 738 10.71 -31.32 -50.49
CA LEU A 738 9.77 -32.46 -50.36
C LEU A 738 9.19 -32.60 -48.94
N SER A 739 9.95 -32.21 -47.91
CA SER A 739 9.49 -32.13 -46.52
C SER A 739 8.39 -31.09 -46.28
N SER A 740 8.21 -30.12 -47.17
CA SER A 740 7.06 -29.19 -47.14
C SER A 740 5.74 -29.87 -47.54
N PHE A 741 5.78 -31.08 -48.11
CA PHE A 741 4.60 -31.80 -48.61
C PHE A 741 4.44 -33.19 -47.99
N TYR A 742 5.51 -33.80 -47.48
CA TYR A 742 5.50 -35.15 -46.91
C TYR A 742 6.20 -35.19 -45.55
N PRO A 743 5.83 -36.12 -44.65
CA PRO A 743 4.86 -37.21 -44.80
C PRO A 743 3.40 -36.74 -44.65
N GLY A 744 2.44 -37.68 -44.51
CA GLY A 744 1.00 -37.40 -44.39
C GLY A 744 0.26 -37.56 -45.72
N ASN A 745 0.54 -36.66 -46.68
CA ASN A 745 -0.23 -36.50 -47.92
C ASN A 745 -0.02 -37.63 -48.94
N SER A 746 -0.47 -38.85 -48.62
CA SER A 746 -0.18 -40.06 -49.41
C SER A 746 -0.76 -40.05 -50.84
N GLN A 747 -1.80 -39.25 -51.10
CA GLN A 747 -2.47 -39.14 -52.39
C GLN A 747 -1.97 -37.95 -53.25
N LEU A 748 -1.01 -37.18 -52.72
CA LEU A 748 -0.40 -36.07 -53.41
C LEU A 748 0.70 -36.58 -54.36
N GLN A 749 0.78 -35.99 -55.55
CA GLN A 749 1.73 -36.32 -56.60
C GLN A 749 2.66 -35.13 -56.83
N PHE A 750 3.97 -35.35 -56.79
CA PHE A 750 4.99 -34.33 -57.04
C PHE A 750 5.71 -34.61 -58.36
N PRO A 751 5.29 -34.02 -59.50
CA PRO A 751 5.99 -34.18 -60.78
C PRO A 751 7.28 -33.37 -60.75
N ASN A 752 8.36 -33.91 -61.36
CA ASN A 752 9.65 -33.22 -61.51
C ASN A 752 10.16 -32.64 -60.17
N PRO A 753 10.53 -33.49 -59.19
CA PRO A 753 11.12 -33.03 -57.94
C PRO A 753 12.33 -32.11 -58.20
N PRO A 754 12.55 -31.08 -57.37
CA PRO A 754 13.72 -30.21 -57.50
C PRO A 754 15.00 -31.05 -57.52
N PRO A 755 16.02 -30.68 -58.31
CA PRO A 755 17.16 -31.53 -58.58
C PRO A 755 17.83 -31.95 -57.27
N SER A 756 17.75 -33.24 -56.97
CA SER A 756 18.34 -33.84 -55.78
C SER A 756 19.83 -33.53 -55.74
N SER A 757 20.33 -33.05 -54.61
CA SER A 757 21.76 -33.14 -54.30
C SER A 757 22.19 -34.60 -54.40
N GLY A 758 22.95 -34.91 -55.45
CA GLY A 758 23.05 -36.27 -55.98
C GLY A 758 23.73 -37.28 -55.06
N HIS A 759 23.14 -38.49 -55.04
CA HIS A 759 23.72 -39.82 -54.79
C HIS A 759 25.13 -39.98 -54.19
N VAL A 760 25.22 -40.95 -53.27
CA VAL A 760 26.32 -41.95 -53.28
C VAL A 760 25.70 -43.35 -53.20
N PRO A 761 26.21 -44.38 -53.91
CA PRO A 761 25.57 -45.69 -54.06
C PRO A 761 25.97 -46.68 -52.95
N ASP A 762 25.37 -47.87 -52.98
CA ASP A 762 25.89 -49.03 -52.25
C ASP A 762 27.23 -49.47 -52.86
N GLY A 763 28.30 -49.24 -52.09
CA GLY A 763 29.69 -49.51 -52.45
C GLY A 763 30.54 -49.52 -51.18
N ASN A 764 31.16 -50.66 -50.89
CA ASN A 764 31.66 -50.96 -49.54
C ASN A 764 33.02 -50.28 -49.21
N THR A 765 33.44 -50.40 -47.95
CA THR A 765 34.86 -50.30 -47.50
C THR A 765 35.60 -48.93 -47.49
N SER A 766 34.93 -47.81 -47.20
CA SER A 766 35.65 -46.63 -46.63
C SER A 766 34.80 -45.75 -45.71
N LYS A 767 33.60 -45.34 -46.13
CA LYS A 767 32.79 -44.34 -45.39
C LYS A 767 31.96 -44.86 -44.20
N LYS A 768 32.11 -46.12 -43.80
CA LYS A 768 31.50 -46.64 -42.55
C LYS A 768 32.13 -46.04 -41.30
N HIS A 769 33.43 -45.76 -41.29
CA HIS A 769 34.08 -45.22 -40.08
C HIS A 769 33.59 -43.82 -39.69
N LEU A 770 33.34 -42.91 -40.64
CA LEU A 770 32.96 -41.52 -40.29
C LEU A 770 31.49 -41.38 -39.87
N ARG A 771 30.52 -42.06 -40.52
CA ARG A 771 29.11 -42.02 -40.07
C ARG A 771 28.89 -42.81 -38.78
N THR A 772 29.61 -43.91 -38.56
CA THR A 772 29.63 -44.56 -37.26
C THR A 772 30.35 -43.69 -36.23
N ALA A 773 31.46 -43.03 -36.56
CA ALA A 773 32.11 -42.08 -35.64
C ALA A 773 31.23 -40.88 -35.31
N ILE A 774 30.40 -40.34 -36.21
CA ILE A 774 29.47 -39.25 -35.90
C ILE A 774 28.29 -39.76 -35.06
N LYS A 775 27.71 -40.93 -35.36
CA LYS A 775 26.68 -41.52 -34.47
C LYS A 775 27.25 -41.88 -33.11
N VAL A 776 28.46 -42.43 -33.04
CA VAL A 776 29.19 -42.72 -31.80
C VAL A 776 29.64 -41.44 -31.12
N ALA A 777 29.93 -40.34 -31.82
CA ALA A 777 30.27 -39.04 -31.22
C ALA A 777 29.04 -38.30 -30.71
N VAL A 778 27.88 -38.43 -31.36
CA VAL A 778 26.59 -37.90 -30.85
C VAL A 778 26.11 -38.75 -29.69
N ILE A 779 26.15 -40.10 -29.79
CA ILE A 779 25.83 -40.98 -28.67
C ILE A 779 26.85 -40.79 -27.54
N ALA A 780 28.14 -40.63 -27.82
CA ALA A 780 29.14 -40.31 -26.80
C ALA A 780 28.97 -38.89 -26.27
N ALA A 781 28.54 -37.90 -27.05
CA ALA A 781 28.25 -36.56 -26.53
C ALA A 781 26.99 -36.57 -25.66
N CYS A 782 25.94 -37.31 -26.03
CA CYS A 782 24.77 -37.54 -25.19
C CYS A 782 25.12 -38.36 -23.94
N VAL A 783 25.97 -39.38 -24.05
CA VAL A 783 26.43 -40.19 -22.91
C VAL A 783 27.42 -39.40 -22.04
N ILE A 784 28.27 -38.54 -22.60
CA ILE A 784 29.13 -37.61 -21.85
C ILE A 784 28.28 -36.52 -21.21
N ALA A 785 27.23 -36.02 -21.86
CA ALA A 785 26.28 -35.09 -21.27
C ALA A 785 25.47 -35.75 -20.14
N ILE A 786 24.98 -36.98 -20.32
CA ILE A 786 24.30 -37.75 -19.28
C ILE A 786 25.28 -38.10 -18.14
N ILE A 787 26.51 -38.51 -18.43
CA ILE A 787 27.57 -38.72 -17.43
C ILE A 787 27.92 -37.39 -16.76
N PHE A 788 27.92 -36.26 -17.47
CA PHE A 788 28.16 -34.94 -16.89
C PHE A 788 26.98 -34.52 -16.01
N PHE A 789 25.73 -34.74 -16.40
CA PHE A 789 24.55 -34.49 -15.57
C PHE A 789 24.48 -35.45 -14.37
N VAL A 790 24.90 -36.70 -14.51
CA VAL A 790 25.01 -37.67 -13.41
C VAL A 790 26.19 -37.34 -12.50
N LEU A 791 27.34 -36.92 -13.04
CA LEU A 791 28.48 -36.44 -12.24
C LEU A 791 28.19 -35.08 -11.60
N LEU A 792 27.39 -34.23 -12.23
CA LEU A 792 26.91 -32.95 -11.67
C LEU A 792 25.87 -33.22 -10.59
N ALA A 793 24.93 -34.14 -10.81
CA ALA A 793 23.99 -34.60 -9.78
C ALA A 793 24.70 -35.32 -8.64
N LEU A 794 25.75 -36.11 -8.91
CA LEU A 794 26.61 -36.74 -7.91
C LEU A 794 27.54 -35.72 -7.23
N PHE A 795 27.97 -34.64 -7.90
CA PHE A 795 28.76 -33.56 -7.32
C PHE A 795 27.90 -32.61 -6.48
N ILE A 796 26.65 -32.36 -6.89
CA ILE A 796 25.62 -31.67 -6.10
C ILE A 796 25.25 -32.55 -4.90
N TYR A 797 24.98 -33.84 -5.11
CA TYR A 797 24.74 -34.81 -4.04
C TYR A 797 25.94 -34.90 -3.09
N TYR A 798 27.18 -34.90 -3.60
CA TYR A 798 28.40 -34.89 -2.81
C TYR A 798 28.60 -33.54 -2.09
N LYS A 799 28.27 -32.39 -2.68
CA LYS A 799 28.27 -31.09 -1.99
C LYS A 799 27.18 -30.98 -0.92
N CYS A 800 26.02 -31.59 -1.14
CA CYS A 800 24.90 -31.62 -0.19
C CYS A 800 25.14 -32.64 0.94
N SER A 801 25.73 -33.80 0.62
CA SER A 801 26.09 -34.87 1.55
C SER A 801 27.34 -34.50 2.37
N SER A 802 28.37 -33.92 1.74
CA SER A 802 29.55 -33.36 2.41
C SER A 802 29.24 -32.12 3.28
N LYS A 803 27.99 -31.64 3.28
CA LYS A 803 27.48 -30.65 4.25
C LYS A 803 26.64 -31.27 5.38
N ARG A 804 26.65 -32.60 5.55
CA ARG A 804 26.12 -33.30 6.73
C ARG A 804 27.07 -34.39 7.27
N LEU A 805 28.18 -33.93 7.87
CA LEU A 805 28.95 -34.58 8.95
C LEU A 805 29.67 -35.92 8.58
N LEU A 806 30.81 -36.35 9.16
CA LEU A 806 31.64 -35.97 10.31
C LEU A 806 33.12 -36.34 10.01
N PRO A 807 34.12 -35.79 10.73
CA PRO A 807 35.44 -36.42 10.85
C PRO A 807 35.48 -37.48 11.96
N HIS A 808 35.88 -38.70 11.59
CA HIS A 808 36.63 -39.74 12.33
C HIS A 808 36.10 -41.15 12.01
N ALA A 809 36.90 -42.21 11.82
CA ALA A 809 38.28 -42.37 11.32
C ALA A 809 38.56 -43.88 11.23
N THR A 810 39.10 -44.38 10.10
CA THR A 810 39.68 -45.75 9.92
C THR A 810 38.69 -46.94 10.17
N ASP A 811 38.85 -48.13 9.60
CA ASP A 811 39.92 -48.77 8.82
C ASP A 811 39.32 -49.81 7.85
N LYS A 812 40.06 -50.21 6.81
CA LYS A 812 39.91 -51.39 5.91
C LYS A 812 38.49 -51.90 5.58
N ASP A 813 38.21 -51.92 4.27
CA ASP A 813 37.39 -52.99 3.69
C ASP A 813 38.11 -53.64 2.50
N GLY A 814 37.95 -54.96 2.38
CA GLY A 814 38.75 -55.79 1.48
C GLY A 814 37.91 -56.73 0.64
N ARG A 815 37.75 -56.39 -0.65
CA ARG A 815 37.37 -57.25 -1.79
C ARG A 815 35.89 -57.70 -1.90
N TYR A 816 35.32 -57.41 -3.09
CA TYR A 816 34.52 -58.29 -3.96
C TYR A 816 33.53 -59.30 -3.30
N GLN A 817 32.24 -59.39 -3.70
CA GLN A 817 31.84 -59.80 -5.05
C GLN A 817 30.30 -59.70 -5.28
N THR A 818 29.91 -59.49 -6.55
CA THR A 818 28.69 -59.92 -7.30
C THR A 818 27.29 -60.09 -6.68
N SER A 819 26.31 -59.70 -7.50
CA SER A 819 24.86 -59.93 -7.40
C SER A 819 24.40 -61.39 -7.19
N THR A 820 23.24 -61.58 -6.55
CA THR A 820 22.03 -62.17 -7.19
C THR A 820 20.78 -62.04 -6.31
N ASN A 821 19.60 -62.20 -6.94
CA ASN A 821 18.28 -62.23 -6.32
C ASN A 821 18.14 -63.32 -5.23
N THR A 822 17.24 -63.14 -4.25
CA THR A 822 16.04 -63.98 -3.96
C THR A 822 15.54 -63.90 -2.51
N SER A 823 14.31 -64.37 -2.31
CA SER A 823 13.72 -64.90 -1.06
C SER A 823 13.31 -63.92 0.05
N SER A 824 11.98 -63.73 0.13
CA SER A 824 11.28 -63.57 1.39
C SER A 824 11.37 -64.85 2.25
N VAL A 825 11.26 -64.66 3.57
CA VAL A 825 11.39 -65.68 4.62
C VAL A 825 10.36 -66.82 4.48
N GLY A 826 10.81 -68.07 4.56
CA GLY A 826 9.94 -69.27 4.69
C GLY A 826 9.70 -69.65 6.17
N GLY A 827 8.89 -70.67 6.50
CA GLY A 827 8.11 -71.58 5.66
C GLY A 827 7.51 -72.74 6.47
N GLY A 828 6.66 -73.57 5.85
CA GLY A 828 5.95 -74.70 6.46
C GLY A 828 4.51 -74.35 6.88
N VAL A 829 3.47 -75.19 6.67
CA VAL A 829 3.42 -76.62 6.31
C VAL A 829 2.27 -76.90 5.30
N ARG A 830 2.31 -78.04 4.59
CA ARG A 830 1.29 -78.55 3.63
C ARG A 830 -0.03 -78.95 4.36
N ALA A 831 -1.19 -79.27 3.76
CA ALA A 831 -1.56 -79.71 2.41
C ALA A 831 -3.09 -79.56 2.12
N GLY A 832 -3.50 -79.59 0.84
CA GLY A 832 -4.89 -79.84 0.36
C GLY A 832 -5.82 -78.60 0.32
N GLY A 833 -6.70 -78.41 -0.67
CA GLY A 833 -7.03 -79.21 -1.85
C GLY A 833 -7.88 -78.43 -2.90
N LEU A 834 -8.24 -79.12 -3.99
CA LEU A 834 -8.86 -78.68 -5.27
C LEU A 834 -10.11 -77.74 -5.19
N VAL A 835 -10.26 -76.74 -6.07
CA VAL A 835 -10.98 -76.68 -7.40
C VAL A 835 -12.52 -76.80 -7.34
N VAL A 836 -13.24 -75.88 -8.03
CA VAL A 836 -14.42 -76.04 -8.94
C VAL A 836 -15.28 -74.75 -8.98
N SER A 837 -15.86 -74.45 -10.15
CA SER A 837 -16.65 -73.25 -10.54
C SER A 837 -18.19 -73.42 -10.41
N ALA A 838 -18.92 -72.44 -11.00
CA ALA A 838 -20.30 -72.49 -11.54
C ALA A 838 -21.41 -71.92 -10.61
N GLU A 839 -22.11 -70.82 -10.97
CA GLU A 839 -23.33 -70.69 -11.85
C GLU A 839 -24.63 -70.68 -11.01
N ASP A 840 -25.77 -70.04 -11.36
CA ASP A 840 -26.11 -68.89 -12.27
C ASP A 840 -27.60 -68.44 -12.02
N LEU A 841 -28.12 -67.42 -12.75
CA LEU A 841 -29.56 -67.07 -12.99
C LEU A 841 -30.34 -66.35 -11.82
N VAL A 842 -31.46 -65.58 -11.99
CA VAL A 842 -32.24 -65.09 -13.18
C VAL A 842 -33.11 -63.81 -12.91
N THR A 843 -32.81 -62.66 -13.55
CA THR A 843 -33.79 -61.61 -14.03
C THR A 843 -34.68 -60.81 -13.00
N SER A 844 -35.50 -59.76 -13.29
CA SER A 844 -35.83 -58.92 -14.48
C SER A 844 -36.64 -57.61 -14.14
N ARG A 845 -36.65 -56.62 -15.07
CA ARG A 845 -37.69 -55.57 -15.41
C ARG A 845 -37.73 -54.15 -14.76
N LYS A 846 -37.67 -53.15 -15.68
CA LYS A 846 -38.55 -51.96 -15.95
C LYS A 846 -39.32 -51.27 -14.78
N GLY A 847 -39.49 -49.94 -14.68
CA GLY A 847 -39.07 -48.78 -15.49
C GLY A 847 -40.03 -47.56 -15.34
N SER A 848 -39.67 -46.38 -15.89
CA SER A 848 -40.53 -45.19 -16.20
C SER A 848 -40.84 -44.07 -15.15
N SER A 849 -40.49 -42.83 -15.55
CA SER A 849 -41.26 -41.54 -15.53
C SER A 849 -41.77 -40.80 -14.26
N LEU A 850 -41.31 -39.52 -14.19
CA LEU A 850 -42.04 -38.24 -13.97
C LEU A 850 -42.66 -37.83 -12.60
N ASP A 851 -42.49 -36.53 -12.33
CA ASP A 851 -43.39 -35.57 -11.67
C ASP A 851 -43.77 -35.73 -10.17
N ILE A 852 -44.09 -34.72 -9.36
CA ILE A 852 -43.90 -33.25 -9.22
C ILE A 852 -44.88 -32.87 -8.06
N ILE A 853 -44.75 -31.68 -7.45
CA ILE A 853 -45.74 -31.01 -6.54
C ILE A 853 -45.85 -31.50 -5.08
N SER A 854 -45.76 -30.52 -4.17
CA SER A 854 -46.22 -30.51 -2.78
C SER A 854 -47.65 -29.96 -2.66
N PRO A 855 -48.44 -30.37 -1.64
CA PRO A 855 -49.59 -29.58 -1.21
C PRO A 855 -49.45 -29.06 0.24
N ASP A 856 -50.26 -28.05 0.53
CA ASP A 856 -50.22 -27.19 1.72
C ASP A 856 -51.47 -27.37 2.62
N GLU A 857 -51.44 -26.73 3.79
CA GLU A 857 -52.59 -26.35 4.65
C GLU A 857 -53.39 -27.34 5.55
N ASN A 858 -53.18 -27.14 6.87
CA ASN A 858 -54.15 -26.71 7.92
C ASN A 858 -55.37 -27.54 8.40
N ILE A 859 -55.58 -27.49 9.73
CA ILE A 859 -56.83 -27.26 10.54
C ILE A 859 -56.58 -27.77 11.99
N ALA A 860 -56.39 -26.87 12.98
CA ALA A 860 -57.39 -26.39 13.99
C ALA A 860 -57.70 -27.41 15.14
N ALA A 861 -58.17 -27.06 16.35
CA ALA A 861 -58.21 -25.83 17.16
C ALA A 861 -58.64 -26.19 18.61
N VAL A 862 -58.49 -25.27 19.58
CA VAL A 862 -59.15 -25.36 20.91
C VAL A 862 -59.85 -24.03 21.24
N THR A 863 -61.11 -24.11 21.65
CA THR A 863 -62.07 -23.03 21.99
C THR A 863 -62.15 -22.77 23.51
N GLY A 864 -62.75 -21.72 24.11
CA GLY A 864 -63.40 -20.49 23.62
C GLY A 864 -64.33 -19.81 24.69
N PHE A 865 -64.27 -18.46 24.78
CA PHE A 865 -65.31 -17.45 25.17
C PHE A 865 -66.06 -17.33 26.54
N SER A 866 -65.88 -16.13 27.17
CA SER A 866 -66.88 -15.19 27.81
C SER A 866 -67.66 -15.54 29.11
N PRO A 867 -68.39 -14.58 29.78
CA PRO A 867 -68.35 -13.08 29.77
C PRO A 867 -68.48 -12.38 31.17
N SER A 868 -68.30 -11.04 31.27
CA SER A 868 -69.22 -10.03 31.93
C SER A 868 -68.58 -8.68 32.40
N LYS A 869 -69.42 -7.62 32.41
CA LYS A 869 -69.30 -6.23 32.99
C LYS A 869 -70.51 -6.03 33.96
N PRO A 870 -70.73 -4.93 34.74
CA PRO A 870 -70.22 -3.53 34.73
C PRO A 870 -69.68 -3.05 36.12
N SER A 871 -69.26 -1.81 36.45
CA SER A 871 -69.85 -0.43 36.37
C SER A 871 -68.74 0.68 36.46
N GLN A 872 -68.75 1.78 35.68
CA GLN A 872 -69.35 3.14 35.93
C GLN A 872 -68.59 3.96 37.02
N PHE A 873 -68.17 5.23 36.89
CA PHE A 873 -68.51 6.43 36.07
C PHE A 873 -67.21 7.15 35.58
N SER A 874 -67.00 7.55 34.30
CA SER A 874 -67.43 8.76 33.54
C SER A 874 -66.88 10.11 34.08
N TRP A 875 -66.38 11.06 33.27
CA TRP A 875 -67.05 11.77 32.16
C TRP A 875 -66.23 11.94 30.86
N SER A 876 -66.85 12.53 29.83
CA SER A 876 -66.58 12.27 28.39
C SER A 876 -66.18 13.56 27.57
N PRO A 877 -66.42 13.73 26.23
CA PRO A 877 -65.37 14.19 25.30
C PRO A 877 -65.71 15.51 24.53
N GLU A 878 -64.85 15.95 23.59
CA GLU A 878 -65.20 16.14 22.14
C GLU A 878 -64.20 16.98 21.31
N SER A 879 -64.05 16.58 20.03
CA SER A 879 -63.58 17.35 18.85
C SER A 879 -62.10 17.81 18.76
N GLY A 880 -61.59 17.88 17.52
CA GLY A 880 -60.40 18.69 17.17
C GLY A 880 -59.17 17.99 16.60
N ASP A 881 -59.30 17.44 15.39
CA ASP A 881 -58.27 17.44 14.32
C ASP A 881 -56.90 16.74 14.43
N SER A 882 -56.42 16.39 13.24
CA SER A 882 -55.16 15.72 12.87
C SER A 882 -53.86 16.41 13.32
N PHE A 883 -52.82 15.63 13.63
CA PHE A 883 -51.69 15.41 12.72
C PHE A 883 -50.76 14.25 13.17
N THR A 884 -49.77 13.90 12.35
CA THR A 884 -49.10 12.59 12.33
C THR A 884 -47.71 12.54 12.97
N ALA A 885 -47.46 11.45 13.72
CA ALA A 885 -46.19 10.71 13.79
C ALA A 885 -44.86 11.50 13.97
N GLU A 886 -44.57 11.90 15.21
CA GLU A 886 -43.18 12.03 15.69
C GLU A 886 -42.83 10.84 16.62
N ASN A 887 -41.71 10.16 16.34
CA ASN A 887 -40.72 9.67 17.30
C ASN A 887 -39.75 8.67 16.63
N LEU A 888 -38.57 9.14 16.24
CA LEU A 888 -37.39 8.31 16.00
C LEU A 888 -36.20 8.86 16.80
N SER A 889 -35.89 8.16 17.90
CA SER A 889 -34.67 8.19 18.71
C SER A 889 -33.64 9.31 18.45
N ARG A 890 -33.69 10.36 19.26
CA ARG A 890 -32.54 11.25 19.52
C ARG A 890 -31.41 10.44 20.19
N LEU A 891 -30.23 10.43 19.58
CA LEU A 891 -28.97 10.00 20.21
C LEU A 891 -28.17 11.24 20.64
N ASP A 892 -28.01 11.45 21.95
CA ASP A 892 -27.33 12.61 22.53
C ASP A 892 -25.80 12.38 22.52
N VAL A 893 -25.11 12.89 21.49
CA VAL A 893 -23.65 12.75 21.32
C VAL A 893 -22.96 14.03 21.79
N ARG A 894 -22.11 13.94 22.81
CA ARG A 894 -21.37 15.09 23.39
C ARG A 894 -19.88 15.01 23.08
N SER A 895 -19.32 16.05 22.47
CA SER A 895 -17.88 16.21 22.24
C SER A 895 -17.12 16.49 23.56
N PRO A 896 -15.94 15.89 23.83
CA PRO A 896 -15.21 16.07 25.10
C PRO A 896 -14.31 17.31 25.21
N GLU A 897 -14.09 18.07 24.12
CA GLU A 897 -13.04 19.11 24.06
C GLU A 897 -13.65 20.49 23.76
N GLN A 898 -13.26 21.52 24.51
CA GLN A 898 -13.59 22.91 24.18
C GLN A 898 -12.55 23.46 23.20
N LEU A 899 -13.00 24.02 22.08
CA LEU A 899 -12.16 24.73 21.11
C LEU A 899 -11.47 25.92 21.79
N ALA A 900 -10.17 25.78 22.09
CA ALA A 900 -9.37 26.70 22.91
C ALA A 900 -8.80 27.92 22.14
N GLY A 901 -9.37 28.23 20.97
CA GLY A 901 -8.90 29.27 20.05
C GLY A 901 -9.87 30.42 19.87
N GLU A 902 -9.47 31.37 19.04
CA GLU A 902 -10.25 32.57 18.78
C GLU A 902 -11.22 32.35 17.61
N LEU A 903 -12.50 32.59 17.87
CA LEU A 903 -13.54 32.57 16.86
C LEU A 903 -13.77 33.99 16.32
N TYR A 904 -13.54 34.16 15.03
CA TYR A 904 -13.67 35.43 14.34
C TYR A 904 -14.94 35.44 13.50
N PHE A 905 -15.99 36.10 14.00
CA PHE A 905 -17.14 36.45 13.19
C PHE A 905 -16.78 37.55 12.20
N LEU A 906 -17.31 37.42 10.98
CA LEU A 906 -17.18 38.38 9.90
C LEU A 906 -18.47 39.19 9.68
N ASP A 907 -19.48 38.93 10.52
CA ASP A 907 -20.85 39.39 10.39
C ASP A 907 -21.53 39.40 11.78
N ASP A 908 -22.10 40.53 12.19
CA ASP A 908 -22.71 40.71 13.52
C ASP A 908 -24.03 39.93 13.72
N THR A 909 -24.59 39.33 12.65
CA THR A 909 -25.86 38.58 12.72
C THR A 909 -25.73 37.19 13.35
N VAL A 910 -24.50 36.75 13.66
CA VAL A 910 -24.24 35.43 14.25
C VAL A 910 -23.23 35.59 15.39
N SER A 911 -23.63 35.19 16.60
CA SER A 911 -22.76 35.18 17.77
C SER A 911 -22.92 33.87 18.55
N PHE A 912 -21.80 33.25 18.86
CA PHE A 912 -21.65 32.09 19.74
C PHE A 912 -20.18 31.93 20.12
N SER A 913 -19.90 31.21 21.20
CA SER A 913 -18.57 30.88 21.67
C SER A 913 -17.98 29.66 20.94
N ALA A 914 -16.66 29.56 20.88
CA ALA A 914 -15.99 28.36 20.37
C ALA A 914 -16.39 27.09 21.17
N GLY A 915 -16.71 27.23 22.46
CA GLY A 915 -17.25 26.15 23.29
C GLY A 915 -18.71 25.74 22.98
N GLU A 916 -19.51 26.59 22.33
CA GLU A 916 -20.82 26.21 21.79
C GLU A 916 -20.67 25.51 20.42
N LEU A 917 -19.75 25.99 19.58
CA LEU A 917 -19.43 25.35 18.30
C LEU A 917 -18.92 23.92 18.48
N SER A 918 -18.09 23.67 19.50
CA SER A 918 -17.56 22.32 19.79
C SER A 918 -18.64 21.34 20.30
N ARG A 919 -19.65 21.87 21.00
CA ARG A 919 -20.80 21.11 21.52
C ARG A 919 -21.89 20.87 20.47
N ALA A 920 -21.90 21.63 19.38
CA ALA A 920 -22.90 21.52 18.33
C ALA A 920 -22.82 20.14 17.64
N PRO A 921 -23.91 19.34 17.61
CA PRO A 921 -23.93 18.08 16.86
C PRO A 921 -23.62 18.32 15.37
N ALA A 922 -22.69 17.52 14.84
CA ALA A 922 -22.10 17.69 13.52
C ALA A 922 -22.26 16.44 12.64
N GLU A 923 -22.72 16.62 11.41
CA GLU A 923 -22.79 15.57 10.36
C GLU A 923 -21.73 15.80 9.28
N VAL A 924 -21.07 14.76 8.77
CA VAL A 924 -20.06 14.90 7.71
C VAL A 924 -20.74 15.18 6.36
N LEU A 925 -20.47 16.35 5.76
CA LEU A 925 -20.98 16.73 4.44
C LEU A 925 -20.10 16.22 3.29
N GLY A 926 -18.78 16.11 3.50
CA GLY A 926 -17.84 15.63 2.49
C GLY A 926 -16.38 15.95 2.77
N ARG A 927 -15.47 15.36 1.99
CA ARG A 927 -14.02 15.59 2.05
C ARG A 927 -13.55 16.27 0.75
N SER A 928 -12.54 17.13 0.85
CA SER A 928 -11.92 17.83 -0.28
C SER A 928 -10.38 17.90 -0.11
N SER A 929 -9.66 18.31 -1.15
CA SER A 929 -8.21 18.59 -1.09
C SER A 929 -7.82 19.56 0.04
N HIS A 930 -8.71 20.48 0.40
CA HIS A 930 -8.50 21.43 1.50
C HIS A 930 -8.89 20.92 2.88
N GLY A 931 -9.48 19.72 3.01
CA GLY A 931 -10.00 19.17 4.27
C GLY A 931 -11.50 18.87 4.23
N THR A 932 -12.11 18.70 5.41
CA THR A 932 -13.43 18.07 5.62
C THR A 932 -14.49 19.08 6.00
N SER A 933 -15.66 19.02 5.36
CA SER A 933 -16.83 19.85 5.66
C SER A 933 -17.84 19.10 6.54
N TYR A 934 -18.39 19.78 7.53
CA TYR A 934 -19.39 19.28 8.47
C TYR A 934 -20.60 20.23 8.55
N ARG A 935 -21.80 19.70 8.81
CA ARG A 935 -23.01 20.46 9.14
C ARG A 935 -23.19 20.48 10.65
N ALA A 936 -22.86 21.60 11.29
CA ALA A 936 -23.09 21.81 12.72
C ALA A 936 -24.49 22.40 12.95
N THR A 937 -25.21 21.87 13.95
CA THR A 937 -26.48 22.41 14.42
C THR A 937 -26.29 23.05 15.78
N MET A 938 -26.38 24.37 15.86
CA MET A 938 -26.13 25.13 17.08
C MET A 938 -27.32 25.05 18.05
N GLU A 939 -27.09 25.26 19.35
CA GLU A 939 -28.13 25.18 20.40
C GLU A 939 -29.29 26.19 20.19
N ASN A 940 -29.04 27.28 19.48
CA ASN A 940 -30.03 28.30 19.09
C ASN A 940 -30.81 27.96 17.80
N GLY A 941 -30.64 26.76 17.23
CA GLY A 941 -31.30 26.33 15.99
C GLY A 941 -30.64 26.81 14.70
N LEU A 942 -29.51 27.52 14.77
CA LEU A 942 -28.75 27.93 13.58
C LEU A 942 -27.97 26.73 13.00
N PHE A 943 -28.06 26.52 11.69
CA PHE A 943 -27.26 25.52 10.99
C PHE A 943 -26.05 26.16 10.30
N LEU A 944 -24.84 25.63 10.52
CA LEU A 944 -23.59 26.17 9.97
C LEU A 944 -22.73 25.09 9.31
N THR A 945 -22.17 25.43 8.15
CA THR A 945 -21.22 24.58 7.46
C THR A 945 -19.83 24.92 7.98
N VAL A 946 -19.22 23.96 8.66
CA VAL A 946 -17.93 24.07 9.32
C VAL A 946 -16.92 23.29 8.49
N LYS A 947 -16.00 23.98 7.82
CA LYS A 947 -14.96 23.34 7.02
C LYS A 947 -13.63 23.33 7.75
N TRP A 948 -13.20 22.15 8.17
CA TRP A 948 -11.90 21.91 8.78
C TRP A 948 -10.82 21.91 7.71
N LEU A 949 -9.84 22.81 7.83
CA LEU A 949 -8.74 22.93 6.87
C LEU A 949 -7.61 21.96 7.19
N ARG A 950 -7.05 21.34 6.15
CA ARG A 950 -5.85 20.48 6.25
C ARG A 950 -4.65 21.29 6.75
N GLU A 951 -3.69 20.63 7.37
CA GLU A 951 -2.38 21.22 7.66
C GLU A 951 -1.66 21.72 6.39
N GLY A 952 -0.82 22.75 6.52
CA GLY A 952 0.01 23.29 5.44
C GLY A 952 -0.73 24.03 4.31
N VAL A 953 -2.04 23.83 4.14
CA VAL A 953 -2.78 24.43 3.02
C VAL A 953 -3.14 25.90 3.27
N ALA A 954 -3.34 26.35 4.51
CA ALA A 954 -3.77 27.72 4.83
C ALA A 954 -2.59 28.70 5.04
N LYS A 955 -2.73 29.96 4.59
CA LYS A 955 -1.77 31.05 4.82
C LYS A 955 -1.57 31.36 6.31
N GLN A 956 -0.51 32.09 6.65
CA GLN A 956 -0.27 32.60 8.02
C GLN A 956 -1.41 33.50 8.52
N LYS A 957 -1.68 33.50 9.84
CA LYS A 957 -2.82 34.17 10.50
C LYS A 957 -3.08 35.59 10.00
N LYS A 958 -2.03 36.40 9.88
CA LYS A 958 -2.11 37.82 9.46
C LYS A 958 -2.65 37.99 8.03
N ASP A 959 -2.15 37.19 7.09
CA ASP A 959 -2.57 37.27 5.69
C ASP A 959 -3.90 36.56 5.46
N PHE A 960 -4.15 35.45 6.16
CA PHE A 960 -5.45 34.78 6.16
C PHE A 960 -6.55 35.73 6.65
N ALA A 961 -6.37 36.37 7.80
CA ALA A 961 -7.33 37.34 8.35
C ALA A 961 -7.51 38.57 7.43
N LYS A 962 -6.44 39.06 6.80
CA LYS A 962 -6.47 40.17 5.84
C LYS A 962 -7.26 39.82 4.57
N GLU A 963 -7.17 38.59 4.09
CA GLU A 963 -7.94 38.12 2.94
C GLU A 963 -9.39 37.78 3.33
N ALA A 964 -9.62 37.06 4.42
CA ALA A 964 -10.97 36.73 4.91
C ALA A 964 -11.85 37.97 5.13
N LYS A 965 -11.29 39.05 5.71
CA LYS A 965 -11.98 40.34 5.87
C LYS A 965 -12.41 41.00 4.55
N LYS A 966 -11.80 40.66 3.40
CA LYS A 966 -12.23 41.17 2.09
C LYS A 966 -13.49 40.48 1.58
N PHE A 967 -13.79 39.27 2.07
CA PHE A 967 -14.93 38.46 1.61
C PHE A 967 -16.10 38.45 2.62
N ALA A 968 -15.85 38.90 3.86
CA ALA A 968 -16.85 39.11 4.93
C ALA A 968 -18.18 39.72 4.45
N ASN A 969 -18.11 40.75 3.60
CA ASN A 969 -19.27 41.51 3.14
C ASN A 969 -19.95 40.93 1.88
N ILE A 970 -19.60 39.71 1.45
CA ILE A 970 -20.21 39.03 0.30
C ILE A 970 -21.52 38.39 0.75
N LYS A 971 -22.63 39.02 0.38
CA LYS A 971 -24.00 38.57 0.61
C LYS A 971 -24.78 38.66 -0.71
N HIS A 972 -25.22 37.52 -1.23
CA HIS A 972 -26.01 37.40 -2.46
C HIS A 972 -26.84 36.11 -2.42
N PRO A 973 -28.10 36.07 -2.88
CA PRO A 973 -28.94 34.86 -2.79
C PRO A 973 -28.31 33.58 -3.33
N ASN A 974 -27.57 33.69 -4.45
CA ASN A 974 -26.92 32.54 -5.10
C ASN A 974 -25.43 32.34 -4.72
N VAL A 975 -24.93 32.94 -3.63
CA VAL A 975 -23.57 32.74 -3.11
C VAL A 975 -23.65 32.45 -1.61
N VAL A 976 -22.95 31.43 -1.13
CA VAL A 976 -22.95 31.06 0.30
C VAL A 976 -22.21 32.13 1.11
N GLY A 977 -22.80 32.65 2.19
CA GLY A 977 -22.13 33.65 3.03
C GLY A 977 -21.00 33.04 3.86
N LEU A 978 -19.82 33.68 3.86
CA LEU A 978 -18.74 33.39 4.82
C LEU A 978 -19.04 34.11 6.14
N ARG A 979 -19.45 33.38 7.18
CA ARG A 979 -19.88 33.94 8.47
C ARG A 979 -18.73 34.15 9.45
N GLY A 980 -17.67 33.37 9.33
CA GLY A 980 -16.52 33.47 10.22
C GLY A 980 -15.40 32.52 9.89
N TYR A 981 -14.37 32.56 10.72
CA TYR A 981 -13.33 31.54 10.77
C TYR A 981 -12.88 31.34 12.22
N TYR A 982 -12.51 30.10 12.54
CA TYR A 982 -11.87 29.78 13.81
C TYR A 982 -10.37 29.69 13.59
N TRP A 983 -9.61 30.28 14.51
CA TRP A 983 -8.16 30.17 14.53
C TRP A 983 -7.72 29.58 15.89
N GLY A 984 -7.47 28.28 15.89
CA GLY A 984 -6.95 27.54 17.04
C GLY A 984 -5.53 27.94 17.44
N PRO A 985 -5.08 27.48 18.62
CA PRO A 985 -3.69 27.59 19.05
C PRO A 985 -2.75 26.79 18.14
N THR A 986 -3.17 25.63 17.62
CA THR A 986 -2.33 24.80 16.73
C THR A 986 -2.42 25.20 15.25
N GLN A 987 -1.49 24.69 14.43
CA GLN A 987 -1.56 24.85 12.97
C GLN A 987 -2.68 24.04 12.29
N HIS A 988 -3.22 23.01 12.96
CA HIS A 988 -4.20 22.06 12.41
C HIS A 988 -5.65 22.49 12.70
N GLU A 989 -5.86 23.37 13.68
CA GLU A 989 -7.18 23.83 14.14
C GLU A 989 -7.66 25.10 13.41
N LYS A 990 -7.83 25.02 12.10
CA LYS A 990 -8.33 26.13 11.27
C LYS A 990 -9.68 25.76 10.68
N LEU A 991 -10.74 26.48 11.06
CA LEU A 991 -12.09 26.25 10.52
C LEU A 991 -12.55 27.45 9.71
N ILE A 992 -13.26 27.18 8.62
CA ILE A 992 -14.08 28.15 7.91
C ILE A 992 -15.54 27.92 8.30
N LEU A 993 -16.26 28.99 8.64
CA LEU A 993 -17.69 28.96 8.93
C LEU A 993 -18.47 29.64 7.81
N SER A 994 -19.42 28.92 7.23
CA SER A 994 -20.33 29.45 6.22
C SER A 994 -21.79 29.08 6.52
N ASP A 995 -22.72 29.77 5.88
CA ASP A 995 -24.14 29.43 5.96
C ASP A 995 -24.39 27.96 5.57
N THR A 996 -25.27 27.27 6.32
CA THR A 996 -25.87 26.02 5.84
C THR A 996 -27.15 26.32 5.09
N TYR A 997 -27.37 25.53 4.05
CA TYR A 997 -28.65 25.41 3.37
C TYR A 997 -29.12 23.96 3.46
N LEU A 998 -30.43 23.75 3.56
CA LEU A 998 -31.00 22.42 3.83
C LEU A 998 -30.75 21.49 2.65
N GLN A 999 -29.85 20.52 2.84
CA GLN A 999 -29.51 19.48 1.88
C GLN A 999 -30.59 18.37 1.82
N GLU A 1000 -31.87 18.77 1.87
CA GLU A 1000 -33.03 17.85 1.88
C GLU A 1000 -33.40 17.31 0.50
N VAL A 1001 -32.83 17.89 -0.56
CA VAL A 1001 -32.86 17.34 -1.91
C VAL A 1001 -31.53 16.61 -2.12
N LEU A 1002 -31.54 15.29 -2.04
CA LEU A 1002 -30.30 14.49 -2.09
C LEU A 1002 -29.62 14.55 -3.48
N LEU A 1003 -28.69 15.48 -3.65
CA LEU A 1003 -27.50 15.31 -4.48
C LEU A 1003 -26.47 14.40 -3.77
N VAL A 1004 -26.93 13.29 -3.20
CA VAL A 1004 -26.07 12.34 -2.47
C VAL A 1004 -25.47 11.33 -3.43
N PHE A 1005 -24.15 11.44 -3.61
CA PHE A 1005 -23.30 10.38 -4.12
C PHE A 1005 -23.63 9.06 -3.41
N SER A 1006 -24.03 8.05 -4.18
CA SER A 1006 -24.37 6.77 -3.58
C SER A 1006 -23.10 6.08 -3.10
N MET A 1007 -22.87 6.09 -1.79
CA MET A 1007 -21.97 5.13 -1.18
C MET A 1007 -22.46 3.72 -1.50
N LYS A 1008 -21.79 3.00 -2.40
CA LYS A 1008 -21.76 1.54 -2.35
C LYS A 1008 -20.86 1.11 -1.17
N ILE A 1009 -21.36 1.29 0.05
CA ILE A 1009 -20.92 0.45 1.17
C ILE A 1009 -21.39 -0.97 0.84
N LEU A 1010 -20.44 -1.88 0.70
CA LEU A 1010 -20.72 -3.32 0.76
C LEU A 1010 -21.42 -3.62 2.09
N SER A 1011 -22.50 -4.39 2.05
CA SER A 1011 -23.36 -4.66 3.19
C SER A 1011 -22.63 -5.36 4.34
N CYS A 1012 -22.10 -4.59 5.29
CA CYS A 1012 -21.83 -5.04 6.65
C CYS A 1012 -22.95 -4.51 7.56
N GLN A 1013 -23.78 -5.42 8.08
CA GLN A 1013 -24.84 -5.08 9.01
C GLN A 1013 -24.27 -4.64 10.37
N SER A 1014 -24.91 -3.64 10.98
CA SER A 1014 -24.85 -3.31 12.42
C SER A 1014 -23.46 -3.24 13.07
N ILE A 1015 -22.88 -2.03 13.09
CA ILE A 1015 -21.86 -1.64 14.07
C ILE A 1015 -22.37 -0.41 14.83
N SER A 1016 -22.44 -0.49 16.16
CA SER A 1016 -22.83 0.63 17.02
C SER A 1016 -21.62 1.51 17.33
N PHE A 1017 -21.63 2.76 16.87
CA PHE A 1017 -20.54 3.71 17.10
C PHE A 1017 -20.51 4.22 18.55
N THR A 1018 -19.37 4.07 19.22
CA THR A 1018 -19.14 4.58 20.59
C THR A 1018 -17.80 5.29 20.79
N SER A 1019 -16.98 5.50 19.75
CA SER A 1019 -15.75 6.29 19.89
C SER A 1019 -15.33 7.06 18.62
N TYR A 1020 -14.65 8.18 18.83
CA TYR A 1020 -14.06 9.05 17.79
C TYR A 1020 -12.94 8.35 16.97
N VAL A 1021 -12.42 7.22 17.48
CA VAL A 1021 -11.29 6.48 16.91
C VAL A 1021 -11.64 5.80 15.59
N ASP A 1022 -12.91 5.42 15.38
CA ASP A 1022 -13.36 4.78 14.14
C ASP A 1022 -13.39 5.77 12.95
N VAL A 1023 -13.51 7.07 13.22
CA VAL A 1023 -13.43 8.13 12.20
C VAL A 1023 -11.99 8.38 11.75
N ILE A 1024 -11.02 8.29 12.69
CA ILE A 1024 -9.59 8.50 12.40
C ILE A 1024 -8.95 7.24 11.80
N LYS A 1025 -9.40 6.02 12.12
CA LYS A 1025 -8.93 4.81 11.40
C LYS A 1025 -9.32 4.79 9.91
N MET A 1026 -10.29 5.62 9.50
CA MET A 1026 -10.59 5.92 8.09
C MET A 1026 -9.72 7.04 7.47
N SER A 1027 -8.64 7.50 8.11
CA SER A 1027 -7.62 8.34 7.47
C SER A 1027 -6.55 7.51 6.72
N ALA A 1028 -6.29 6.27 7.19
CA ALA A 1028 -5.40 5.32 6.52
C ALA A 1028 -6.11 4.45 5.46
N PHE A 1029 -7.44 4.58 5.33
CA PHE A 1029 -8.29 3.85 4.39
C PHE A 1029 -9.15 4.81 3.56
N SER A 1030 -8.50 5.66 2.73
CA SER A 1030 -8.99 6.04 1.39
C SER A 1030 -8.07 7.10 0.76
N ASN A 1031 -7.25 6.68 -0.20
CA ASN A 1031 -6.85 7.53 -1.33
C ASN A 1031 -7.75 7.26 -2.56
N ASP A 1032 -8.95 6.71 -2.34
CA ASP A 1032 -9.95 6.43 -3.36
C ASP A 1032 -10.72 7.71 -3.69
N ILE A 1033 -10.12 8.55 -4.53
CA ILE A 1033 -10.77 9.71 -5.18
C ILE A 1033 -11.85 9.22 -6.21
N SER A 1034 -11.98 7.90 -6.39
CA SER A 1034 -12.99 7.24 -7.21
C SER A 1034 -14.45 7.43 -6.76
N PHE A 1035 -14.71 7.90 -5.53
CA PHE A 1035 -16.05 7.91 -4.92
C PHE A 1035 -16.95 9.14 -5.17
N PHE A 1036 -16.44 10.21 -5.80
CA PHE A 1036 -17.20 11.47 -6.00
C PHE A 1036 -17.13 11.96 -7.45
N ARG A 1037 -18.08 11.53 -8.30
CA ARG A 1037 -18.11 11.85 -9.75
C ARG A 1037 -19.50 12.27 -10.23
N GLY A 1038 -19.70 13.58 -10.43
CA GLY A 1038 -20.81 14.16 -11.22
C GLY A 1038 -22.02 14.70 -10.46
N ILE A 1039 -22.78 15.59 -11.14
CA ILE A 1039 -24.10 16.04 -10.68
C ILE A 1039 -25.09 14.86 -10.78
N LYS A 1040 -25.56 14.36 -9.64
CA LYS A 1040 -26.59 13.32 -9.61
C LYS A 1040 -27.99 13.92 -9.80
N LEU A 1041 -28.50 13.82 -11.02
CA LEU A 1041 -29.75 14.47 -11.48
C LEU A 1041 -31.05 13.82 -10.97
N THR A 1042 -31.06 13.27 -9.75
CA THR A 1042 -32.23 12.60 -9.15
C THR A 1042 -32.48 13.12 -7.74
N VAL A 1043 -33.71 13.52 -7.44
CA VAL A 1043 -34.11 13.98 -6.09
C VAL A 1043 -34.33 12.77 -5.18
N ASP A 1044 -33.27 12.18 -4.65
CA ASP A 1044 -33.46 11.14 -3.64
C ASP A 1044 -34.07 11.75 -2.36
N ARG A 1045 -34.82 10.94 -1.60
CA ARG A 1045 -35.21 11.21 -0.20
C ARG A 1045 -34.71 10.05 0.66
N PRO A 1046 -34.47 10.23 1.97
CA PRO A 1046 -34.04 9.13 2.84
C PRO A 1046 -34.96 7.91 2.70
N GLY A 1047 -34.44 6.81 2.13
CA GLY A 1047 -35.18 5.56 1.94
C GLY A 1047 -35.93 5.37 0.60
N ARG A 1048 -35.98 6.34 -0.33
CA ARG A 1048 -36.57 6.15 -1.68
C ARG A 1048 -35.82 6.93 -2.76
N LYS A 1049 -35.60 6.28 -3.92
CA LYS A 1049 -35.22 6.98 -5.16
C LYS A 1049 -36.37 7.88 -5.60
N GLY A 1050 -36.11 9.17 -5.82
CA GLY A 1050 -37.11 10.09 -6.35
C GLY A 1050 -36.91 10.40 -7.84
N PRO A 1051 -37.77 11.26 -8.41
CA PRO A 1051 -37.76 11.54 -9.83
C PRO A 1051 -36.49 12.29 -10.27
N PRO A 1052 -36.11 12.16 -11.55
CA PRO A 1052 -35.02 12.94 -12.10
C PRO A 1052 -35.40 14.41 -12.31
N LEU A 1053 -34.39 15.29 -12.38
CA LEU A 1053 -34.57 16.73 -12.59
C LEU A 1053 -35.09 17.04 -14.00
N THR A 1054 -36.17 17.84 -14.07
CA THR A 1054 -36.77 18.32 -15.33
C THR A 1054 -35.90 19.39 -16.00
N TRP A 1055 -36.20 19.72 -17.26
CA TRP A 1055 -35.48 20.78 -17.98
C TRP A 1055 -35.53 22.12 -17.22
N ALA A 1056 -36.72 22.53 -16.78
CA ALA A 1056 -36.92 23.80 -16.09
C ALA A 1056 -36.09 23.90 -14.79
N GLN A 1057 -35.94 22.79 -14.06
CA GLN A 1057 -35.11 22.73 -12.85
C GLN A 1057 -33.62 22.86 -13.18
N ARG A 1058 -33.13 22.17 -14.22
CA ARG A 1058 -31.73 22.25 -14.68
C ARG A 1058 -31.38 23.65 -15.19
N LEU A 1059 -32.26 24.27 -15.99
CA LEU A 1059 -32.10 25.64 -16.47
C LEU A 1059 -32.07 26.64 -15.32
N LYS A 1060 -32.97 26.50 -14.33
CA LYS A 1060 -32.98 27.32 -13.12
C LYS A 1060 -31.64 27.24 -12.36
N ILE A 1061 -31.11 26.02 -12.15
CA ILE A 1061 -29.80 25.81 -11.51
C ILE A 1061 -28.69 26.52 -12.30
N ALA A 1062 -28.67 26.40 -13.63
CA ALA A 1062 -27.70 27.10 -14.48
C ALA A 1062 -27.79 28.62 -14.35
N VAL A 1063 -29.00 29.20 -14.38
CA VAL A 1063 -29.23 30.65 -14.22
C VAL A 1063 -28.83 31.14 -12.82
N ASP A 1064 -29.18 30.39 -11.77
CA ASP A 1064 -28.83 30.72 -10.38
C ASP A 1064 -27.32 30.70 -10.15
N VAL A 1065 -26.60 29.69 -10.64
CA VAL A 1065 -25.12 29.61 -10.59
C VAL A 1065 -24.48 30.74 -11.40
N ALA A 1066 -25.00 31.04 -12.60
CA ALA A 1066 -24.52 32.15 -13.42
C ALA A 1066 -24.73 33.51 -12.72
N ARG A 1067 -25.86 33.70 -12.02
CA ARG A 1067 -26.12 34.91 -11.22
C ARG A 1067 -25.11 35.06 -10.08
N GLY A 1068 -24.83 33.98 -9.36
CA GLY A 1068 -23.84 33.96 -8.29
C GLY A 1068 -22.42 34.28 -8.78
N LEU A 1069 -22.00 33.68 -9.90
CA LEU A 1069 -20.71 33.97 -10.53
C LEU A 1069 -20.65 35.40 -11.10
N ASN A 1070 -21.75 35.91 -11.65
CA ASN A 1070 -21.82 37.29 -12.14
C ASN A 1070 -21.61 38.31 -11.01
N TYR A 1071 -22.23 38.11 -9.86
CA TYR A 1071 -21.97 38.92 -8.67
C TYR A 1071 -20.50 38.87 -8.23
N LEU A 1072 -19.88 37.68 -8.19
CA LEU A 1072 -18.47 37.53 -7.81
C LEU A 1072 -17.51 38.22 -8.80
N HIS A 1073 -17.71 38.03 -10.10
CA HIS A 1073 -16.82 38.56 -11.14
C HIS A 1073 -17.04 40.04 -11.43
N PHE A 1074 -18.29 40.51 -11.49
CA PHE A 1074 -18.64 41.86 -11.93
C PHE A 1074 -18.76 42.83 -10.75
N ASP A 1075 -19.60 42.52 -9.77
CA ASP A 1075 -19.86 43.43 -8.63
C ASP A 1075 -18.73 43.39 -7.59
N ARG A 1076 -18.05 42.24 -7.46
CA ARG A 1076 -16.96 42.04 -6.48
C ARG A 1076 -15.56 41.98 -7.08
N ALA A 1077 -15.43 41.80 -8.40
CA ALA A 1077 -14.14 41.68 -9.10
C ALA A 1077 -13.21 40.59 -8.54
N ILE A 1078 -13.75 39.43 -8.15
CA ILE A 1078 -12.97 38.31 -7.60
C ILE A 1078 -13.35 36.99 -8.30
N PRO A 1079 -12.39 36.20 -8.81
CA PRO A 1079 -12.69 34.86 -9.31
C PRO A 1079 -13.09 33.94 -8.15
N HIS A 1080 -14.02 33.03 -8.41
CA HIS A 1080 -14.34 31.95 -7.50
C HIS A 1080 -13.11 31.05 -7.30
N GLY A 1081 -12.52 30.61 -8.40
CA GLY A 1081 -11.28 29.86 -8.46
C GLY A 1081 -11.29 28.47 -7.84
N ASN A 1082 -12.46 27.84 -7.69
CA ASN A 1082 -12.65 26.46 -7.23
C ASN A 1082 -14.03 25.94 -7.66
N LEU A 1083 -14.49 26.32 -8.86
CA LEU A 1083 -15.84 26.01 -9.32
C LEU A 1083 -15.90 24.57 -9.83
N LYS A 1084 -16.81 23.77 -9.28
CA LYS A 1084 -17.13 22.38 -9.69
C LYS A 1084 -18.49 21.96 -9.14
N ALA A 1085 -19.08 20.89 -9.67
CA ALA A 1085 -20.40 20.40 -9.28
C ALA A 1085 -20.58 20.23 -7.75
N THR A 1086 -19.57 19.69 -7.06
CA THR A 1086 -19.62 19.45 -5.61
C THR A 1086 -19.72 20.73 -4.77
N ASN A 1087 -19.49 21.89 -5.38
CA ASN A 1087 -19.48 23.19 -4.71
C ASN A 1087 -20.73 24.02 -5.08
N ILE A 1088 -21.72 23.42 -5.75
CA ILE A 1088 -23.05 23.97 -5.96
C ILE A 1088 -24.01 23.32 -4.97
N LEU A 1089 -24.53 24.11 -4.03
CA LEU A 1089 -25.53 23.67 -3.07
C LEU A 1089 -26.93 23.99 -3.60
N LEU A 1090 -27.88 23.08 -3.44
CA LEU A 1090 -29.29 23.31 -3.75
C LEU A 1090 -30.06 23.48 -2.44
N ASP A 1091 -30.85 24.55 -2.36
CA ASP A 1091 -31.57 24.97 -1.17
C ASP A 1091 -33.09 24.88 -1.37
N GLY A 1092 -33.74 24.12 -0.48
CA GLY A 1092 -35.19 23.94 -0.43
C GLY A 1092 -35.80 23.13 -1.59
N PRO A 1093 -37.15 22.93 -1.57
CA PRO A 1093 -37.87 22.21 -2.61
C PRO A 1093 -37.83 22.92 -3.98
N ASP A 1094 -37.59 24.23 -4.00
CA ASP A 1094 -37.50 25.06 -5.22
C ASP A 1094 -36.13 25.00 -5.92
N LEU A 1095 -35.20 24.19 -5.39
CA LEU A 1095 -33.85 23.99 -5.94
C LEU A 1095 -33.13 25.31 -6.21
N ASN A 1096 -33.04 26.17 -5.19
CA ASN A 1096 -32.29 27.43 -5.28
C ASN A 1096 -30.79 27.14 -5.25
N ALA A 1097 -30.11 27.31 -6.39
CA ALA A 1097 -28.70 26.98 -6.47
C ALA A 1097 -27.83 28.10 -5.88
N ARG A 1098 -26.87 27.72 -5.05
CA ARG A 1098 -25.93 28.62 -4.37
C ARG A 1098 -24.51 28.12 -4.54
N VAL A 1099 -23.59 29.03 -4.82
CA VAL A 1099 -22.19 28.71 -5.11
C VAL A 1099 -21.35 28.84 -3.84
N ALA A 1100 -20.62 27.78 -3.48
CA ALA A 1100 -19.86 27.62 -2.23
C ALA A 1100 -18.33 27.53 -2.49
N ASP A 1101 -17.50 27.56 -1.44
CA ASP A 1101 -16.05 27.37 -1.53
C ASP A 1101 -15.30 28.34 -2.49
N TYR A 1102 -15.89 29.50 -2.77
CA TYR A 1102 -15.25 30.59 -3.51
C TYR A 1102 -14.12 31.24 -2.70
N CYS A 1103 -13.16 31.86 -3.40
CA CYS A 1103 -12.00 32.54 -2.80
C CYS A 1103 -11.05 31.67 -1.94
N LEU A 1104 -11.26 30.36 -1.78
CA LEU A 1104 -10.37 29.51 -0.97
C LEU A 1104 -8.90 29.66 -1.37
N HIS A 1105 -8.59 29.69 -2.67
CA HIS A 1105 -7.24 29.95 -3.19
C HIS A 1105 -6.58 31.23 -2.65
N ARG A 1106 -7.34 32.25 -2.22
CA ARG A 1106 -6.79 33.48 -1.59
C ARG A 1106 -6.46 33.29 -0.11
N LEU A 1107 -7.07 32.29 0.54
CA LEU A 1107 -6.77 31.87 1.91
C LEU A 1107 -5.66 30.80 1.97
N MET A 1108 -5.35 30.14 0.85
CA MET A 1108 -4.37 29.03 0.77
C MET A 1108 -2.94 29.43 0.40
N THR A 1109 -1.98 28.58 0.77
CA THR A 1109 -0.57 28.61 0.32
C THR A 1109 -0.47 28.25 -1.16
N GLN A 1110 0.65 28.59 -1.81
CA GLN A 1110 0.85 28.28 -3.24
C GLN A 1110 0.77 26.77 -3.53
N SER A 1111 1.21 25.92 -2.59
CA SER A 1111 1.10 24.46 -2.68
C SER A 1111 -0.37 24.00 -2.68
N GLY A 1112 -1.20 24.54 -1.77
CA GLY A 1112 -2.64 24.24 -1.74
C GLY A 1112 -3.37 24.68 -3.02
N ILE A 1113 -2.98 25.82 -3.62
CA ILE A 1113 -3.52 26.28 -4.91
C ILE A 1113 -3.17 25.29 -6.03
N ILE A 1114 -1.94 24.75 -6.05
CA ILE A 1114 -1.51 23.76 -7.03
C ILE A 1114 -2.29 22.45 -6.85
N GLU A 1115 -2.41 21.95 -5.61
CA GLU A 1115 -3.18 20.72 -5.31
C GLU A 1115 -4.65 20.86 -5.74
N GLN A 1116 -5.29 22.00 -5.47
CA GLN A 1116 -6.65 22.29 -5.93
C GLN A 1116 -6.78 22.26 -7.46
N ILE A 1117 -5.82 22.82 -8.19
CA ILE A 1117 -5.86 22.87 -9.65
C ILE A 1117 -5.59 21.49 -10.26
N LEU A 1118 -4.81 20.64 -9.58
CA LEU A 1118 -4.64 19.23 -9.94
C LEU A 1118 -5.92 18.41 -9.69
N ASP A 1119 -6.57 18.57 -8.53
CA ASP A 1119 -7.88 17.96 -8.20
C ASP A 1119 -8.96 18.33 -9.23
N ALA A 1120 -9.06 19.61 -9.59
CA ALA A 1120 -9.94 20.07 -10.67
C ALA A 1120 -9.59 19.44 -12.03
N GLY A 1121 -8.34 19.01 -12.25
CA GLY A 1121 -7.89 18.31 -13.45
C GLY A 1121 -8.34 16.86 -13.51
N VAL A 1122 -8.26 16.15 -12.39
CA VAL A 1122 -8.78 14.77 -12.24
C VAL A 1122 -10.30 14.74 -12.42
N LEU A 1123 -10.99 15.80 -12.00
CA LEU A 1123 -12.45 15.93 -12.08
C LEU A 1123 -12.97 16.55 -13.40
N GLY A 1124 -12.09 16.90 -14.35
CA GLY A 1124 -12.49 17.44 -15.66
C GLY A 1124 -12.82 18.96 -15.71
N TYR A 1125 -12.73 19.69 -14.60
CA TYR A 1125 -13.05 21.13 -14.53
C TYR A 1125 -11.84 22.06 -14.76
N ARG A 1126 -10.59 21.54 -14.81
CA ARG A 1126 -9.38 22.36 -15.00
C ARG A 1126 -9.32 22.98 -16.39
N ALA A 1127 -9.35 24.31 -16.45
CA ALA A 1127 -9.14 25.06 -17.69
C ALA A 1127 -7.75 24.80 -18.30
N PRO A 1128 -7.62 24.56 -19.62
CA PRO A 1128 -6.36 24.17 -20.26
C PRO A 1128 -5.18 25.09 -19.99
N GLU A 1129 -5.40 26.40 -19.93
CA GLU A 1129 -4.34 27.39 -19.69
C GLU A 1129 -3.66 27.26 -18.33
N LEU A 1130 -4.33 26.64 -17.34
CA LEU A 1130 -3.75 26.40 -16.01
C LEU A 1130 -2.75 25.24 -16.00
N ALA A 1131 -2.78 24.36 -17.00
CA ALA A 1131 -1.84 23.22 -17.09
C ALA A 1131 -0.44 23.62 -17.56
N ALA A 1132 -0.30 24.75 -18.27
CA ALA A 1132 0.95 25.19 -18.88
C ALA A 1132 1.82 26.11 -17.99
N LEU A 1133 1.32 26.50 -16.80
CA LEU A 1133 1.97 27.50 -15.95
C LEU A 1133 2.72 26.87 -14.78
N LYS A 1134 4.00 27.25 -14.59
CA LYS A 1134 4.83 26.82 -13.44
C LYS A 1134 4.28 27.27 -12.07
N LYS A 1135 3.42 28.30 -12.03
CA LYS A 1135 2.70 28.78 -10.85
C LYS A 1135 1.26 29.13 -11.26
N PRO A 1136 0.38 28.13 -11.38
CA PRO A 1136 -0.98 28.37 -11.84
C PRO A 1136 -1.77 29.13 -10.76
N GLN A 1137 -2.63 30.03 -11.22
CA GLN A 1137 -3.47 30.88 -10.38
C GLN A 1137 -4.87 30.96 -10.98
N PRO A 1138 -5.95 30.80 -10.20
CA PRO A 1138 -7.31 30.88 -10.74
C PRO A 1138 -7.64 32.28 -11.27
N SER A 1139 -8.47 32.32 -12.32
CA SER A 1139 -8.87 33.54 -13.02
C SER A 1139 -10.36 33.53 -13.35
N PHE A 1140 -10.89 34.70 -13.72
CA PHE A 1140 -12.27 34.80 -14.22
C PHE A 1140 -12.51 33.82 -15.39
N LYS A 1141 -11.54 33.71 -16.32
CA LYS A 1141 -11.65 32.86 -17.52
C LYS A 1141 -11.59 31.36 -17.19
N SER A 1142 -10.89 30.95 -16.13
CA SER A 1142 -10.91 29.54 -15.69
C SER A 1142 -12.23 29.18 -15.01
N ASP A 1143 -12.86 30.12 -14.30
CA ASP A 1143 -14.23 29.92 -13.78
C ASP A 1143 -15.25 29.79 -14.92
N ILE A 1144 -15.12 30.59 -16.00
CA ILE A 1144 -15.99 30.44 -17.18
C ILE A 1144 -15.86 29.03 -17.78
N TYR A 1145 -14.64 28.50 -17.89
CA TYR A 1145 -14.42 27.13 -18.38
C TYR A 1145 -15.13 26.10 -17.51
N ALA A 1146 -14.88 26.12 -16.20
CA ALA A 1146 -15.50 25.20 -15.25
C ALA A 1146 -17.04 25.31 -15.24
N PHE A 1147 -17.58 26.53 -15.40
CA PHE A 1147 -19.02 26.74 -15.56
C PHE A 1147 -19.55 26.13 -16.87
N GLY A 1148 -18.82 26.26 -17.98
CA GLY A 1148 -19.13 25.58 -19.23
C GLY A 1148 -19.21 24.06 -19.07
N VAL A 1149 -18.28 23.46 -18.33
CA VAL A 1149 -18.29 22.02 -18.00
C VAL A 1149 -19.54 21.65 -17.19
N ILE A 1150 -19.90 22.44 -16.17
CA ILE A 1150 -21.13 22.24 -15.37
C ILE A 1150 -22.40 22.30 -16.24
N LEU A 1151 -22.46 23.23 -17.21
CA LEU A 1151 -23.58 23.29 -18.17
C LEU A 1151 -23.66 22.02 -19.04
N LEU A 1152 -22.53 21.43 -19.42
CA LEU A 1152 -22.50 20.15 -20.13
C LEU A 1152 -22.97 19.00 -19.23
N GLU A 1153 -22.58 18.93 -17.96
CA GLU A 1153 -23.11 17.90 -17.03
C GLU A 1153 -24.63 18.01 -16.86
N LEU A 1154 -25.17 19.23 -16.72
CA LEU A 1154 -26.62 19.47 -16.64
C LEU A 1154 -27.38 19.05 -17.91
N LEU A 1155 -26.82 19.31 -19.10
CA LEU A 1155 -27.44 18.96 -20.38
C LEU A 1155 -27.35 17.47 -20.72
N THR A 1156 -26.20 16.84 -20.46
CA THR A 1156 -25.88 15.48 -20.92
C THR A 1156 -26.21 14.40 -19.89
N GLY A 1157 -26.29 14.78 -18.61
CA GLY A 1157 -26.40 13.84 -17.49
C GLY A 1157 -25.18 12.96 -17.24
N LYS A 1158 -24.04 13.28 -17.85
CA LYS A 1158 -22.76 12.59 -17.68
C LYS A 1158 -21.84 13.40 -16.77
N CYS A 1159 -20.94 12.74 -16.05
CA CYS A 1159 -19.92 13.44 -15.28
C CYS A 1159 -18.77 13.92 -16.20
N ALA A 1160 -18.22 15.09 -15.89
CA ALA A 1160 -17.03 15.64 -16.55
C ALA A 1160 -15.76 14.78 -16.40
N GLY A 1161 -15.66 14.00 -15.32
CA GLY A 1161 -14.54 13.09 -15.03
C GLY A 1161 -14.69 11.66 -15.58
N ASP A 1162 -15.79 11.36 -16.28
CA ASP A 1162 -16.01 10.06 -16.90
C ASP A 1162 -15.65 10.08 -18.39
N VAL A 1163 -14.91 9.06 -18.84
CA VAL A 1163 -14.54 8.89 -20.26
C VAL A 1163 -15.78 8.47 -21.04
N VAL A 1164 -16.19 9.27 -22.03
CA VAL A 1164 -17.43 8.99 -22.77
C VAL A 1164 -17.14 8.02 -23.93
N SER A 1165 -17.24 6.72 -23.64
CA SER A 1165 -16.89 5.60 -24.52
C SER A 1165 -17.90 5.33 -25.65
N GLY A 1166 -18.33 6.37 -26.37
CA GLY A 1166 -19.43 6.30 -27.34
C GLY A 1166 -19.04 6.17 -28.82
N GLU A 1167 -17.80 6.50 -29.19
CA GLU A 1167 -17.21 6.37 -30.54
C GLU A 1167 -15.68 6.38 -30.40
N ASP A 1168 -14.94 6.11 -31.48
CA ASP A 1168 -13.52 5.74 -31.45
C ASP A 1168 -12.59 6.72 -30.70
N GLY A 1169 -11.90 6.19 -29.68
CA GLY A 1169 -10.95 6.93 -28.86
C GLY A 1169 -11.63 7.71 -27.74
N GLY A 1170 -11.80 7.07 -26.57
CA GLY A 1170 -12.47 7.65 -25.41
C GLY A 1170 -11.97 9.05 -25.04
N VAL A 1171 -12.85 10.03 -25.27
CA VAL A 1171 -12.65 11.47 -25.03
C VAL A 1171 -13.28 11.90 -23.71
N ASP A 1172 -12.82 13.02 -23.16
CA ASP A 1172 -13.50 13.67 -22.03
C ASP A 1172 -14.85 14.27 -22.47
N LEU A 1173 -15.68 14.67 -21.49
CA LEU A 1173 -17.01 15.21 -21.76
C LEU A 1173 -16.99 16.43 -22.69
N THR A 1174 -15.95 17.27 -22.61
CA THR A 1174 -15.85 18.49 -23.41
C THR A 1174 -15.52 18.18 -24.86
N ASP A 1175 -14.60 17.25 -25.11
CA ASP A 1175 -14.22 16.82 -26.46
C ASP A 1175 -15.30 15.94 -27.12
N TRP A 1176 -15.98 15.09 -26.35
CA TRP A 1176 -17.13 14.32 -26.85
C TRP A 1176 -18.25 15.23 -27.36
N VAL A 1177 -18.65 16.24 -26.57
CA VAL A 1177 -19.71 17.18 -27.00
C VAL A 1177 -19.26 18.04 -28.17
N ARG A 1178 -18.01 18.51 -28.21
CA ARG A 1178 -17.46 19.24 -29.36
C ARG A 1178 -17.53 18.40 -30.64
N LEU A 1179 -17.15 17.12 -30.59
CA LEU A 1179 -17.19 16.20 -31.73
C LEU A 1179 -18.62 16.06 -32.26
N ARG A 1180 -19.57 15.69 -31.39
CA ARG A 1180 -20.99 15.52 -31.79
C ARG A 1180 -21.58 16.78 -32.39
N VAL A 1181 -21.24 17.95 -31.86
CA VAL A 1181 -21.75 19.22 -32.40
C VAL A 1181 -21.10 19.56 -33.76
N ALA A 1182 -19.81 19.25 -33.96
CA ALA A 1182 -19.13 19.42 -35.24
C ALA A 1182 -19.73 18.54 -36.35
N GLU A 1183 -20.26 17.37 -35.99
CA GLU A 1183 -20.97 16.45 -36.89
C GLU A 1183 -22.45 16.83 -37.13
N GLY A 1184 -22.95 17.91 -36.52
CA GLY A 1184 -24.37 18.28 -36.54
C GLY A 1184 -25.27 17.43 -35.61
N ARG A 1185 -24.69 16.48 -34.88
CA ARG A 1185 -25.35 15.55 -33.93
C ARG A 1185 -25.46 16.12 -32.49
N GLY A 1186 -25.49 17.44 -32.33
CA GLY A 1186 -25.47 18.10 -31.03
C GLY A 1186 -26.64 17.75 -30.09
N SER A 1187 -27.81 17.43 -30.64
CA SER A 1187 -28.98 16.96 -29.85
C SER A 1187 -28.77 15.58 -29.22
N ASP A 1188 -27.94 14.73 -29.82
CA ASP A 1188 -27.65 13.37 -29.32
C ASP A 1188 -26.79 13.41 -28.03
N CYS A 1189 -26.29 14.58 -27.67
CA CYS A 1189 -25.58 14.80 -26.42
C CYS A 1189 -26.51 14.82 -25.20
N PHE A 1190 -27.79 15.14 -25.40
CA PHE A 1190 -28.71 15.42 -24.30
C PHE A 1190 -29.10 14.16 -23.51
N ASP A 1191 -29.33 14.37 -22.21
CA ASP A 1191 -29.78 13.32 -21.28
C ASP A 1191 -31.08 12.67 -21.79
N SER A 1192 -31.06 11.33 -21.91
CA SER A 1192 -32.19 10.52 -22.40
C SER A 1192 -33.45 10.67 -21.54
N VAL A 1193 -33.30 11.11 -20.29
CA VAL A 1193 -34.42 11.43 -19.41
C VAL A 1193 -35.21 12.66 -19.88
N LEU A 1194 -34.55 13.61 -20.54
CA LEU A 1194 -35.19 14.82 -21.07
C LEU A 1194 -35.85 14.61 -22.44
N THR A 1195 -35.65 13.45 -23.08
CA THR A 1195 -36.19 13.15 -24.43
C THR A 1195 -37.72 13.23 -24.50
N SER A 1196 -38.44 13.00 -23.40
CA SER A 1196 -39.89 13.21 -23.33
C SER A 1196 -40.30 14.69 -23.30
N GLU A 1197 -39.48 15.56 -22.70
CA GLU A 1197 -39.69 17.02 -22.67
C GLU A 1197 -39.24 17.68 -24.00
N MET A 1198 -38.26 17.10 -24.71
CA MET A 1198 -37.78 17.57 -26.01
C MET A 1198 -38.85 17.56 -27.13
N ALA A 1199 -39.95 16.83 -26.95
CA ALA A 1199 -41.11 16.91 -27.85
C ALA A 1199 -41.77 18.30 -27.86
N ILE A 1200 -41.47 19.16 -26.87
CA ILE A 1200 -41.93 20.55 -26.79
C ILE A 1200 -40.91 21.45 -27.53
N PRO A 1201 -41.26 22.13 -28.64
CA PRO A 1201 -40.29 22.87 -29.45
C PRO A 1201 -39.56 24.00 -28.71
N ALA A 1202 -40.17 24.58 -27.67
CA ALA A 1202 -39.53 25.57 -26.81
C ALA A 1202 -38.41 24.98 -25.95
N VAL A 1203 -38.57 23.74 -25.47
CA VAL A 1203 -37.58 23.03 -24.64
C VAL A 1203 -36.35 22.67 -25.48
N ASP A 1204 -36.54 22.02 -26.64
CA ASP A 1204 -35.44 21.71 -27.57
C ASP A 1204 -34.64 22.96 -27.98
N LYS A 1205 -35.34 24.05 -28.31
CA LYS A 1205 -34.70 25.34 -28.63
C LYS A 1205 -33.90 25.90 -27.43
N GLY A 1206 -34.43 25.78 -26.22
CA GLY A 1206 -33.75 26.20 -24.99
C GLY A 1206 -32.49 25.38 -24.72
N MET A 1207 -32.59 24.04 -24.80
CA MET A 1207 -31.47 23.12 -24.61
C MET A 1207 -30.34 23.37 -25.61
N LYS A 1208 -30.67 23.59 -26.89
CA LYS A 1208 -29.70 23.96 -27.94
C LYS A 1208 -29.01 25.30 -27.66
N LYS A 1209 -29.73 26.29 -27.14
CA LYS A 1209 -29.14 27.59 -26.78
C LYS A 1209 -28.24 27.51 -25.53
N VAL A 1210 -28.58 26.70 -24.52
CA VAL A 1210 -27.66 26.41 -23.40
C VAL A 1210 -26.42 25.63 -23.86
N LEU A 1211 -26.57 24.71 -24.81
CA LEU A 1211 -25.44 23.98 -25.41
C LEU A 1211 -24.47 24.94 -26.13
N GLU A 1212 -24.98 25.88 -26.91
CA GLU A 1212 -24.17 26.93 -27.57
C GLU A 1212 -23.41 27.79 -26.54
N ILE A 1213 -24.07 28.17 -25.45
CA ILE A 1213 -23.45 28.92 -24.34
C ILE A 1213 -22.34 28.09 -23.69
N ALA A 1214 -22.59 26.82 -23.38
CA ALA A 1214 -21.60 25.90 -22.80
C ALA A 1214 -20.36 25.75 -23.70
N LEU A 1215 -20.56 25.58 -25.01
CA LEU A 1215 -19.49 25.51 -26.00
C LEU A 1215 -18.66 26.81 -26.08
N ARG A 1216 -19.32 27.99 -26.01
CA ARG A 1216 -18.63 29.29 -25.93
C ARG A 1216 -17.80 29.41 -24.65
N CYS A 1217 -18.26 28.87 -23.53
CA CYS A 1217 -17.55 28.86 -22.25
C CYS A 1217 -16.26 28.02 -22.26
N ILE A 1218 -16.21 26.91 -23.02
CA ILE A 1218 -15.05 26.02 -23.07
C ILE A 1218 -14.04 26.32 -24.20
N ARG A 1219 -14.14 27.47 -24.88
CA ARG A 1219 -13.19 27.85 -25.96
C ARG A 1219 -11.79 28.23 -25.44
N ALA A 1220 -10.90 28.63 -26.33
CA ALA A 1220 -9.62 29.26 -25.97
C ALA A 1220 -9.83 30.48 -25.06
N VAL A 1221 -8.88 30.73 -24.15
CA VAL A 1221 -9.02 31.72 -23.05
C VAL A 1221 -9.40 33.13 -23.52
N THR A 1222 -8.95 33.52 -24.72
CA THR A 1222 -9.22 34.81 -25.38
C THR A 1222 -10.64 34.94 -25.92
N GLU A 1223 -11.29 33.83 -26.28
CA GLU A 1223 -12.60 33.80 -26.95
C GLU A 1223 -13.78 33.59 -26.00
N ARG A 1224 -13.53 33.07 -24.79
CA ARG A 1224 -14.60 32.82 -23.81
C ARG A 1224 -15.33 34.13 -23.49
N PRO A 1225 -16.67 34.16 -23.43
CA PRO A 1225 -17.41 35.36 -23.03
C PRO A 1225 -17.15 35.75 -21.57
N GLY A 1226 -17.68 36.90 -21.14
CA GLY A 1226 -17.76 37.26 -19.72
C GLY A 1226 -19.01 36.65 -19.07
N ILE A 1227 -18.97 36.39 -17.77
CA ILE A 1227 -20.11 35.80 -17.04
C ILE A 1227 -21.38 36.64 -17.13
N LYS A 1228 -21.27 37.97 -17.23
CA LYS A 1228 -22.43 38.86 -17.42
C LYS A 1228 -23.22 38.52 -18.69
N THR A 1229 -22.52 38.40 -19.83
CA THR A 1229 -23.12 37.98 -21.10
C THR A 1229 -23.71 36.58 -21.01
N ILE A 1230 -23.02 35.65 -20.34
CA ILE A 1230 -23.53 34.27 -20.13
C ILE A 1230 -24.80 34.28 -19.28
N TYR A 1231 -24.88 35.10 -18.23
CA TYR A 1231 -26.04 35.23 -17.36
C TYR A 1231 -27.23 35.88 -18.09
N GLU A 1232 -26.99 36.92 -18.90
CA GLU A 1232 -27.99 37.54 -19.79
C GLU A 1232 -28.49 36.55 -20.85
N ASP A 1233 -27.57 35.82 -21.50
CA ASP A 1233 -27.88 34.78 -22.50
C ASP A 1233 -28.72 33.65 -21.89
N LEU A 1234 -28.36 33.14 -20.70
CA LEU A 1234 -29.11 32.09 -19.98
C LEU A 1234 -30.46 32.57 -19.44
N SER A 1235 -30.55 33.83 -18.97
CA SER A 1235 -31.81 34.40 -18.45
C SER A 1235 -32.80 34.78 -19.56
N SER A 1236 -32.39 34.71 -20.82
CA SER A 1236 -33.22 34.94 -22.01
C SER A 1236 -33.71 33.64 -22.68
N ILE A 1237 -33.65 32.52 -21.94
CA ILE A 1237 -34.12 31.19 -22.31
C ILE A 1237 -35.32 30.84 -21.41
#